data_AF-A0A5C7JB37-F1
#
_entry.id   AF-A0A5C7JB37-F1
#
_cell.length_a   1.000
_cell.length_b   1.000
_cell.length_c   1.000
_cell.angle_alpha   90.00
_cell.angle_beta   90.00
_cell.angle_gamma   90.00
#
_symmetry.space_group_name_H-M   'P 1'
#
loop_
_entity.id
_entity.type
_entity.pdbx_description
1 polymer ?
#
loop_
_entity_poly.entity_id
_entity_poly.type
_entity_poly.pdbx_seq_one_letter_code
_entity_poly.pdbx_strand_id
1 'polypeptide(L)'
;MKLPKLPSLEKKTKTKEYYLSLVLRDEKASAVVFEEENSRVNVVGEHEEHFKTSLNEVPEEELLDVLDKTVSGAERNLPPDTESQKTIFGVNQDWISEDGKIKTQYLTKLIKISDELEFKPMGFLVIPEAVVHLLAKEEGQPISGILTEINNKSLNVYLVKAGKIIETKSSPIEGPIPETVDKLLQHSTTTEILPSRIIIFNGGDEKLQQEFIAHKWSKALPFLHVPQITNLAANYDARSVLNGTATQMGLSVFEPSLSKAVKEDKAEILAGEKGEAVSTEEVVDEDKTLAEAANEFGFSAEDVKAKDKPLTAVEDDLMPRKGAKSDNINTDNITAADQFKEIPEEVKISNSDSQPLSMNAAAISTGMKSTFAKLKIGSIFKGGGGKNPKILLAATIPLVLLLLIGYLYLFGRSATVNLSLDQRDETKTEDITFSEDEATNAKDNIMAARFITVSEDGKTETAATGKKETGDKAKGTVTLFNSDTSGGKTIPAGTTITSSNDLSFETEKAVTIASASGDIFSGTEPGKADVAVTAEKFGTNYNLPSGTKFSVEGTSSVAAKNDKAFSGGTKKDIKVVSKKDIEKLTKDLEEQLKSSAADDIRKQASGYEVLPDFISVEFDKKSFSKDVDDEADNVSLTGVINYKGVAYKKSEAASYANEKFKNNDDLSVNEDSVEITVEDLEEDDGEATGKATIKAGLLPQIDKEKITQDIKGKSLTDARSKILGMPGIKDVEIKISLGFLPLPKTLPFRAGKITISANQ
;
A
#
# COMPACT_ATOMS: atom_id res chain seq x y z
N MET A 1 -21.94 59.81 34.00
CA MET A 1 -21.68 58.40 34.36
C MET A 1 -21.00 57.73 33.17
N LYS A 2 -19.74 57.29 33.33
CA LYS A 2 -19.02 56.48 32.34
C LYS A 2 -18.92 55.07 32.91
N LEU A 3 -19.45 54.07 32.21
CA LEU A 3 -19.31 52.65 32.56
C LEU A 3 -17.87 52.17 32.31
N PRO A 4 -17.35 51.23 33.10
CA PRO A 4 -15.98 50.74 32.99
C PRO A 4 -15.84 49.72 31.84
N LYS A 5 -14.65 49.69 31.22
CA LYS A 5 -14.26 48.71 30.21
C LYS A 5 -14.02 47.34 30.87
N LEU A 6 -14.64 46.30 30.32
CA LEU A 6 -14.27 44.90 30.57
C LEU A 6 -12.96 44.56 29.83
N PRO A 7 -12.06 43.75 30.40
CA PRO A 7 -10.84 43.30 29.72
C PRO A 7 -11.19 42.21 28.70
N SER A 8 -10.72 42.35 27.46
CA SER A 8 -10.87 41.31 26.44
C SER A 8 -9.88 40.18 26.71
N LEU A 9 -10.38 38.95 26.78
CA LEU A 9 -9.58 37.74 26.74
C LEU A 9 -8.93 37.61 25.35
N GLU A 10 -7.62 37.77 25.28
CA GLU A 10 -6.82 37.28 24.15
C GLU A 10 -6.87 35.75 24.18
N LYS A 11 -7.48 35.14 23.15
CA LYS A 11 -7.29 33.72 22.85
C LYS A 11 -5.83 33.54 22.42
N LYS A 12 -5.05 32.76 23.18
CA LYS A 12 -3.76 32.25 22.71
C LYS A 12 -4.01 31.31 21.51
N THR A 13 -3.61 31.73 20.32
CA THR A 13 -3.50 30.85 19.15
C THR A 13 -2.43 29.80 19.41
N LYS A 14 -2.79 28.52 19.25
CA LYS A 14 -1.86 27.37 19.29
C LYS A 14 -0.92 27.54 18.09
N THR A 15 0.39 27.59 18.32
CA THR A 15 1.40 27.67 17.24
C THR A 15 1.40 26.34 16.48
N LYS A 16 1.12 26.36 15.17
CA LYS A 16 1.20 25.17 14.31
C LYS A 16 2.66 24.69 14.25
N GLU A 17 2.89 23.39 14.36
CA GLU A 17 4.21 22.77 14.24
C GLU A 17 4.39 22.18 12.84
N TYR A 18 5.56 22.42 12.23
CA TYR A 18 5.93 21.93 10.90
C TYR A 18 7.07 20.91 11.01
N TYR A 19 7.03 19.93 10.12
CA TYR A 19 7.99 18.83 10.01
C TYR A 19 8.58 18.80 8.62
N LEU A 20 9.83 18.36 8.53
CA LEU A 20 10.58 18.22 7.28
C LEU A 20 10.90 16.75 7.03
N SER A 21 10.45 16.21 5.91
CA SER A 21 10.95 14.94 5.37
C SER A 21 12.02 15.24 4.33
N LEU A 22 13.28 14.95 4.65
CA LEU A 22 14.43 15.17 3.76
C LEU A 22 14.96 13.84 3.22
N VAL A 23 14.70 13.57 1.94
CA VAL A 23 15.10 12.34 1.26
C VAL A 23 16.41 12.56 0.53
N LEU A 24 17.41 11.72 0.82
CA LEU A 24 18.76 11.80 0.26
C LEU A 24 19.02 10.62 -0.67
N ARG A 25 18.85 10.84 -1.99
CA ARG A 25 19.23 9.88 -3.04
C ARG A 25 20.61 10.22 -3.60
N ASP A 26 21.18 9.31 -4.38
CA ASP A 26 22.56 9.48 -4.88
C ASP A 26 22.67 10.67 -5.84
N GLU A 27 21.64 10.91 -6.65
CA GLU A 27 21.59 11.97 -7.68
C GLU A 27 20.89 13.25 -7.25
N LYS A 28 20.10 13.23 -6.17
CA LYS A 28 19.26 14.35 -5.74
C LYS A 28 18.91 14.33 -4.26
N ALA A 29 18.51 15.50 -3.76
CA ALA A 29 17.82 15.66 -2.48
C ALA A 29 16.38 16.13 -2.74
N SER A 30 15.44 15.63 -1.97
CA SER A 30 14.02 16.05 -2.01
C SER A 30 13.55 16.40 -0.62
N ALA A 31 12.96 17.58 -0.45
CA ALA A 31 12.38 18.06 0.80
C ALA A 31 10.85 18.12 0.68
N VAL A 32 10.16 17.61 1.70
CA VAL A 32 8.71 17.78 1.85
C VAL A 32 8.43 18.35 3.23
N VAL A 33 7.84 19.54 3.26
CA VAL A 33 7.38 20.20 4.49
C VAL A 33 5.92 19.88 4.70
N PHE A 34 5.57 19.43 5.90
CA PHE A 34 4.21 19.05 6.23
C PHE A 34 3.83 19.46 7.66
N GLU A 35 2.53 19.62 7.90
CA GLU A 35 1.95 19.84 9.22
C GLU A 35 0.92 18.76 9.55
N GLU A 36 0.66 18.56 10.84
CA GLU A 36 -0.50 17.79 11.28
C GLU A 36 -1.72 18.69 11.29
N GLU A 37 -2.74 18.33 10.50
CA GLU A 37 -4.05 18.99 10.50
C GLU A 37 -5.15 17.91 10.61
N ASN A 38 -5.93 17.94 11.69
CA ASN A 38 -7.03 16.98 11.94
C ASN A 38 -6.59 15.50 11.91
N SER A 39 -5.47 15.16 12.58
CA SER A 39 -4.86 13.82 12.58
C SER A 39 -4.48 13.29 11.19
N ARG A 40 -4.18 14.22 10.28
CA ARG A 40 -3.75 13.96 8.91
C ARG A 40 -2.48 14.73 8.59
N VAL A 41 -1.70 14.20 7.66
CA VAL A 41 -0.59 14.92 7.06
C VAL A 41 -1.13 15.88 6.01
N ASN A 42 -0.85 17.17 6.19
CA ASN A 42 -1.08 18.21 5.20
C ASN A 42 0.28 18.66 4.64
N VAL A 43 0.52 18.44 3.35
CA VAL A 43 1.77 18.86 2.67
C VAL A 43 1.69 20.35 2.37
N VAL A 44 2.67 21.10 2.86
CA VAL A 44 2.75 22.56 2.77
C VAL A 44 3.64 23.01 1.62
N GLY A 45 4.69 22.24 1.34
CA GLY A 45 5.58 22.48 0.22
C GLY A 45 6.49 21.29 -0.07
N GLU A 46 6.93 21.21 -1.31
CA GLU A 46 7.89 20.21 -1.78
C GLU A 46 8.89 20.87 -2.73
N HIS A 47 10.14 20.43 -2.69
CA HIS A 47 11.17 20.88 -3.63
C HIS A 47 12.25 19.82 -3.77
N GLU A 48 12.91 19.79 -4.92
CA GLU A 48 14.03 18.89 -5.18
C GLU A 48 15.18 19.61 -5.87
N GLU A 49 16.41 19.18 -5.57
CA GLU A 49 17.63 19.68 -6.18
C GLU A 49 18.59 18.53 -6.49
N HIS A 50 19.36 18.66 -7.57
CA HIS A 50 20.27 17.62 -8.03
C HIS A 50 21.72 17.88 -7.63
N PHE A 51 22.44 16.82 -7.25
CA PHE A 51 23.89 16.87 -7.06
C PHE A 51 24.61 16.87 -8.42
N LYS A 52 25.74 17.58 -8.54
CA LYS A 52 26.54 17.51 -9.78
C LYS A 52 27.26 16.19 -9.94
N THR A 53 27.62 15.55 -8.84
CA THR A 53 28.28 14.24 -8.80
C THR A 53 27.37 13.19 -8.19
N SER A 54 27.62 12.80 -6.95
CA SER A 54 26.79 11.88 -6.20
C SER A 54 26.78 12.25 -4.73
N LEU A 55 25.75 11.86 -3.99
CA LEU A 55 25.60 12.15 -2.57
C LEU A 55 26.83 11.75 -1.76
N ASN A 56 27.55 10.69 -2.15
CA ASN A 56 28.73 10.23 -1.42
C ASN A 56 30.05 10.88 -1.90
N GLU A 57 30.10 11.43 -3.11
CA GLU A 57 31.30 12.04 -3.71
C GLU A 57 31.26 13.58 -3.73
N VAL A 58 30.11 14.19 -3.47
CA VAL A 58 29.91 15.64 -3.54
C VAL A 58 30.75 16.38 -2.48
N PRO A 59 31.45 17.48 -2.84
CA PRO A 59 32.13 18.33 -1.87
C PRO A 59 31.16 18.89 -0.83
N GLU A 60 31.66 19.11 0.38
CA GLU A 60 30.82 19.52 1.50
C GLU A 60 30.10 20.87 1.29
N GLU A 61 30.79 21.85 0.71
CA GLU A 61 30.18 23.15 0.38
C GLU A 61 29.01 23.01 -0.59
N GLU A 62 29.13 22.12 -1.58
CA GLU A 62 28.05 21.85 -2.54
C GLU A 62 26.93 21.04 -1.90
N LEU A 63 27.24 20.11 -1.00
CA LEU A 63 26.22 19.39 -0.24
C LEU A 63 25.34 20.35 0.57
N LEU A 64 25.96 21.25 1.32
CA LEU A 64 25.24 22.23 2.14
C LEU A 64 24.41 23.18 1.27
N ASP A 65 24.96 23.68 0.17
CA ASP A 65 24.24 24.55 -0.78
C ASP A 65 23.04 23.86 -1.42
N VAL A 66 23.18 22.60 -1.84
CA VAL A 66 22.07 21.82 -2.42
C VAL A 66 20.99 21.58 -1.37
N LEU A 67 21.35 21.17 -0.15
CA LEU A 67 20.38 20.91 0.91
C LEU A 67 19.67 22.19 1.37
N ASP A 68 20.39 23.30 1.53
CA ASP A 68 19.83 24.61 1.85
C ASP A 68 18.81 25.06 0.80
N LYS A 69 19.15 24.94 -0.49
CA LYS A 69 18.21 25.23 -1.59
C LYS A 69 17.01 24.29 -1.60
N THR A 70 17.23 23.00 -1.35
CA THR A 70 16.17 21.98 -1.30
C THR A 70 15.16 22.36 -0.21
N VAL A 71 15.64 22.64 1.00
CA VAL A 71 14.79 22.98 2.14
C VAL A 71 14.14 24.35 1.97
N SER A 72 14.92 25.38 1.64
CA SER A 72 14.40 26.74 1.39
C SER A 72 13.34 26.76 0.29
N GLY A 73 13.46 25.88 -0.71
CA GLY A 73 12.46 25.72 -1.77
C GLY A 73 11.14 25.15 -1.24
N ALA A 74 11.19 24.12 -0.40
CA ALA A 74 10.01 23.52 0.20
C ALA A 74 9.36 24.43 1.27
N GLU A 75 10.16 25.29 1.92
CA GLU A 75 9.70 26.24 2.95
C GLU A 75 9.08 27.53 2.40
N ARG A 76 9.10 27.76 1.07
CA ARG A 76 8.57 29.00 0.45
C ARG A 76 7.14 29.35 0.85
N ASN A 77 6.32 28.33 1.14
CA ASN A 77 4.91 28.48 1.48
C ASN A 77 4.65 28.57 2.99
N LEU A 78 5.70 28.56 3.82
CA LEU A 78 5.55 28.69 5.27
C LEU A 78 5.18 30.12 5.68
N PRO A 79 4.42 30.29 6.78
CA PRO A 79 4.21 31.59 7.39
C PRO A 79 5.54 32.28 7.75
N PRO A 80 5.62 33.62 7.69
CA PRO A 80 6.82 34.37 8.10
C PRO A 80 7.26 33.98 9.51
N ASP A 81 8.57 33.89 9.73
CA ASP A 81 9.20 33.51 11.01
C ASP A 81 8.89 32.08 11.51
N THR A 82 8.53 31.17 10.59
CA THR A 82 8.27 29.76 10.90
C THR A 82 9.20 28.84 10.11
N GLU A 83 9.82 27.87 10.79
CA GLU A 83 10.80 26.95 10.20
C GLU A 83 10.40 25.49 10.48
N SER A 84 10.74 24.59 9.56
CA SER A 84 10.37 23.17 9.61
C SER A 84 11.39 22.29 10.33
N GLN A 85 12.26 22.87 11.17
CA GLN A 85 13.52 22.29 11.69
C GLN A 85 13.43 20.86 12.27
N LYS A 86 12.24 20.30 12.56
CA LYS A 86 12.05 18.89 12.95
C LYS A 86 12.17 17.96 11.73
N THR A 87 13.33 17.33 11.57
CA THR A 87 13.71 16.63 10.34
C THR A 87 13.68 15.11 10.45
N ILE A 88 13.04 14.44 9.51
CA ILE A 88 13.10 12.99 9.28
C ILE A 88 13.92 12.74 8.02
N PHE A 89 14.97 11.91 8.14
CA PHE A 89 15.85 11.61 7.01
C PHE A 89 15.42 10.35 6.26
N GLY A 90 15.22 10.44 4.95
CA GLY A 90 15.19 9.29 4.06
C GLY A 90 16.61 8.96 3.59
N VAL A 91 17.13 7.77 3.90
CA VAL A 91 18.51 7.37 3.57
C VAL A 91 18.57 6.10 2.72
N ASN A 92 19.64 5.97 1.93
CA ASN A 92 19.89 4.78 1.09
C ASN A 92 20.22 3.53 1.92
N GLN A 93 19.89 2.34 1.38
CA GLN A 93 20.22 1.05 2.03
C GLN A 93 21.72 0.91 2.31
N ASP A 94 22.58 1.41 1.43
CA ASP A 94 24.03 1.29 1.56
C ASP A 94 24.58 2.08 2.75
N TRP A 95 23.78 2.98 3.32
CA TRP A 95 24.13 3.71 4.54
C TRP A 95 23.88 2.91 5.81
N ILE A 96 23.18 1.77 5.71
CA ILE A 96 22.73 0.95 6.84
C ILE A 96 23.67 -0.24 7.04
N SER A 97 24.09 -0.49 8.29
CA SER A 97 24.84 -1.69 8.69
C SER A 97 23.92 -2.89 8.90
N GLU A 98 24.49 -4.09 9.00
CA GLU A 98 23.72 -5.33 9.17
C GLU A 98 22.85 -5.36 10.44
N ASP A 99 23.20 -4.56 11.45
CA ASP A 99 22.42 -4.37 12.69
C ASP A 99 21.30 -3.33 12.57
N GLY A 100 21.06 -2.82 11.36
CA GLY A 100 20.02 -1.85 11.05
C GLY A 100 20.39 -0.39 11.34
N LYS A 101 21.59 -0.08 11.84
CA LYS A 101 21.99 1.29 12.17
C LYS A 101 22.62 2.04 11.00
N ILE A 102 22.67 3.37 11.06
CA ILE A 102 23.45 4.15 10.09
C ILE A 102 24.94 3.92 10.35
N LYS A 103 25.70 3.55 9.31
CA LYS A 103 27.16 3.39 9.37
C LYS A 103 27.82 4.70 9.82
N THR A 104 28.83 4.60 10.69
CA THR A 104 29.49 5.75 11.34
C THR A 104 29.90 6.88 10.41
N GLN A 105 30.40 6.57 9.22
CA GLN A 105 30.85 7.58 8.24
C GLN A 105 29.70 8.46 7.74
N TYR A 106 28.51 7.87 7.54
CA TYR A 106 27.32 8.59 7.08
C TYR A 106 26.59 9.25 8.24
N LEU A 107 26.64 8.65 9.42
CA LEU A 107 26.13 9.29 10.63
C LEU A 107 26.86 10.60 10.93
N THR A 108 28.19 10.60 10.84
CA THR A 108 29.00 11.81 11.00
C THR A 108 28.61 12.89 9.99
N LYS A 109 28.29 12.49 8.75
CA LYS A 109 27.82 13.38 7.70
C LYS A 109 26.46 13.99 8.04
N LEU A 110 25.50 13.19 8.51
CA LEU A 110 24.17 13.66 8.94
C LEU A 110 24.24 14.61 10.14
N ILE A 111 25.07 14.33 11.14
CA ILE A 111 25.28 15.22 12.29
C ILE A 111 25.81 16.58 11.80
N LYS A 112 26.82 16.56 10.92
CA LYS A 112 27.43 17.79 10.41
C LYS A 112 26.45 18.67 9.62
N ILE A 113 25.67 18.09 8.71
CA ILE A 113 24.65 18.87 7.98
C ILE A 113 23.54 19.37 8.91
N SER A 114 23.24 18.62 9.98
CA SER A 114 22.23 19.05 10.96
C SER A 114 22.72 20.22 11.79
N ASP A 115 24.00 20.23 12.17
CA ASP A 115 24.62 21.34 12.89
C ASP A 115 24.72 22.61 12.04
N GLU A 116 25.09 22.48 10.76
CA GLU A 116 25.29 23.62 9.85
C GLU A 116 23.98 24.22 9.32
N LEU A 117 22.94 23.40 9.13
CA LEU A 117 21.62 23.82 8.63
C LEU A 117 20.53 23.88 9.73
N GLU A 118 20.96 23.77 10.99
CA GLU A 118 20.08 23.82 12.18
C GLU A 118 18.92 22.81 12.18
N PHE A 119 19.10 21.65 11.53
CA PHE A 119 18.13 20.57 11.60
C PHE A 119 18.08 19.95 13.00
N LYS A 120 16.89 19.53 13.40
CA LYS A 120 16.60 18.76 14.61
C LYS A 120 16.17 17.35 14.17
N PRO A 121 17.13 16.41 14.01
CA PRO A 121 16.82 15.06 13.56
C PRO A 121 15.86 14.38 14.54
N MET A 122 14.72 13.93 14.03
CA MET A 122 13.78 13.12 14.79
C MET A 122 14.07 11.63 14.61
N GLY A 123 14.47 11.22 13.41
CA GLY A 123 14.79 9.83 13.08
C GLY A 123 15.09 9.66 11.60
N PHE A 124 15.15 8.41 11.14
CA PHE A 124 15.35 8.10 9.74
C PHE A 124 14.54 6.91 9.25
N LEU A 125 14.29 6.88 7.94
CA LEU A 125 13.68 5.80 7.19
C LEU A 125 14.62 5.35 6.07
N VAL A 126 14.62 4.06 5.78
CA VAL A 126 15.40 3.50 4.67
C VAL A 126 14.55 3.53 3.42
N ILE A 127 15.00 4.24 2.39
CA ILE A 127 14.21 4.55 1.18
C ILE A 127 13.60 3.30 0.53
N PRO A 128 14.37 2.25 0.17
CA PRO A 128 13.79 1.07 -0.46
C PRO A 128 12.82 0.30 0.45
N GLU A 129 13.00 0.33 1.78
CA GLU A 129 12.04 -0.25 2.74
C GLU A 129 10.71 0.55 2.69
N ALA A 130 10.80 1.88 2.72
CA ALA A 130 9.64 2.76 2.62
C ALA A 130 8.89 2.61 1.28
N VAL A 131 9.62 2.45 0.17
CA VAL A 131 9.05 2.21 -1.17
C VAL A 131 8.30 0.88 -1.21
N VAL A 132 8.88 -0.19 -0.68
CA VAL A 132 8.22 -1.50 -0.59
C VAL A 132 6.97 -1.42 0.27
N HIS A 133 7.01 -0.68 1.38
CA HIS A 133 5.86 -0.48 2.26
C HIS A 133 4.74 0.31 1.57
N LEU A 134 5.05 1.41 0.88
CA LEU A 134 4.05 2.18 0.14
C LEU A 134 3.42 1.34 -0.98
N LEU A 135 4.20 0.56 -1.72
CA LEU A 135 3.70 -0.36 -2.73
C LEU A 135 2.75 -1.41 -2.15
N ALA A 136 3.11 -2.01 -1.01
CA ALA A 136 2.24 -2.97 -0.33
C ALA A 136 0.92 -2.34 0.14
N LYS A 137 0.96 -1.08 0.58
CA LYS A 137 -0.21 -0.29 0.97
C LYS A 137 -1.10 0.07 -0.21
N GLU A 138 -0.52 0.52 -1.33
CA GLU A 138 -1.26 0.85 -2.56
C GLU A 138 -1.89 -0.40 -3.20
N GLU A 139 -1.24 -1.57 -3.11
CA GLU A 139 -1.76 -2.84 -3.67
C GLU A 139 -2.66 -3.62 -2.70
N GLY A 140 -2.78 -3.19 -1.44
CA GLY A 140 -3.57 -3.88 -0.40
C GLY A 140 -3.02 -5.25 0.04
N GLN A 141 -1.81 -5.62 -0.40
CA GLN A 141 -1.16 -6.89 -0.06
C GLN A 141 0.38 -6.79 -0.10
N PRO A 142 1.11 -7.63 0.65
CA PRO A 142 2.57 -7.64 0.61
C PRO A 142 3.11 -7.97 -0.79
N ILE A 143 4.01 -7.13 -1.30
CA ILE A 143 4.57 -7.32 -2.65
C ILE A 143 5.65 -8.40 -2.69
N SER A 144 5.71 -9.14 -3.80
CA SER A 144 6.85 -10.01 -4.14
C SER A 144 7.33 -9.65 -5.54
N GLY A 145 8.58 -9.25 -5.67
CA GLY A 145 9.10 -8.63 -6.88
C GLY A 145 10.59 -8.32 -6.79
N ILE A 146 11.12 -7.74 -7.86
CA ILE A 146 12.49 -7.28 -7.96
C ILE A 146 12.44 -5.76 -8.09
N LEU A 147 12.71 -5.03 -7.01
CA LEU A 147 12.81 -3.58 -7.05
C LEU A 147 14.20 -3.20 -7.57
N THR A 148 14.24 -2.44 -8.65
CA THR A 148 15.47 -1.99 -9.31
C THR A 148 15.58 -0.49 -9.15
N GLU A 149 16.41 -0.05 -8.21
CA GLU A 149 16.75 1.37 -8.06
C GLU A 149 17.88 1.72 -9.02
N ILE A 150 17.64 2.69 -9.89
CA ILE A 150 18.63 3.15 -10.88
C ILE A 150 19.10 4.54 -10.48
N ASN A 151 20.40 4.66 -10.26
CA ASN A 151 21.09 5.92 -10.02
C ASN A 151 21.91 6.30 -11.27
N ASN A 152 22.60 7.46 -11.23
CA ASN A 152 23.35 7.95 -12.40
C ASN A 152 24.54 7.06 -12.82
N LYS A 153 25.23 6.43 -11.87
CA LYS A 153 26.46 5.64 -12.12
C LYS A 153 26.34 4.17 -11.72
N SER A 154 25.38 3.84 -10.88
CA SER A 154 25.17 2.50 -10.32
C SER A 154 23.68 2.19 -10.26
N LEU A 155 23.36 0.92 -10.07
CA LEU A 155 22.01 0.49 -9.77
C LEU A 155 22.03 -0.53 -8.64
N ASN A 156 20.94 -0.56 -7.88
CA ASN A 156 20.69 -1.52 -6.83
C ASN A 156 19.50 -2.40 -7.22
N VAL A 157 19.64 -3.70 -6.99
CA VAL A 157 18.59 -4.69 -7.18
C VAL A 157 18.23 -5.27 -5.82
N TYR A 158 16.98 -5.06 -5.41
CA TYR A 158 16.40 -5.56 -4.18
C TYR A 158 15.44 -6.70 -4.52
N LEU A 159 15.73 -7.89 -4.01
CA LEU A 159 14.84 -9.02 -4.09
C LEU A 159 13.82 -8.92 -2.96
N VAL A 160 12.56 -8.70 -3.31
CA VAL A 160 11.46 -8.49 -2.35
C VAL A 160 10.58 -9.73 -2.33
N LYS A 161 10.32 -10.28 -1.15
CA LYS A 161 9.44 -11.43 -0.95
C LYS A 161 8.52 -11.16 0.23
N ALA A 162 7.22 -11.24 0.00
CA ALA A 162 6.18 -10.97 1.00
C ALA A 162 6.41 -9.66 1.78
N GLY A 163 6.69 -8.57 1.07
CA GLY A 163 6.92 -7.23 1.63
C GLY A 163 8.29 -7.03 2.27
N LYS A 164 9.21 -8.01 2.20
CA LYS A 164 10.55 -7.90 2.79
C LYS A 164 11.66 -7.98 1.77
N ILE A 165 12.65 -7.11 1.91
CA ILE A 165 13.90 -7.19 1.15
C ILE A 165 14.73 -8.34 1.73
N ILE A 166 14.91 -9.41 0.95
CA ILE A 166 15.64 -10.62 1.36
C ILE A 166 17.08 -10.66 0.82
N GLU A 167 17.37 -9.91 -0.25
CA GLU A 167 18.70 -9.81 -0.83
C GLU A 167 18.85 -8.46 -1.54
N THR A 168 20.02 -7.85 -1.40
CA THR A 168 20.39 -6.62 -2.11
C THR A 168 21.68 -6.85 -2.88
N LYS A 169 21.71 -6.45 -4.15
CA LYS A 169 22.93 -6.43 -4.98
C LYS A 169 23.10 -5.05 -5.57
N SER A 170 24.35 -4.61 -5.70
CA SER A 170 24.70 -3.34 -6.33
C SER A 170 25.76 -3.57 -7.40
N SER A 171 25.69 -2.79 -8.49
CA SER A 171 26.72 -2.77 -9.52
C SER A 171 26.78 -1.40 -10.20
N PRO A 172 27.96 -0.94 -10.63
CA PRO A 172 28.07 0.14 -11.61
C PRO A 172 27.27 -0.19 -12.88
N ILE A 173 26.71 0.84 -13.53
CA ILE A 173 25.99 0.65 -14.79
C ILE A 173 27.01 0.43 -15.90
N GLU A 174 27.02 -0.78 -16.48
CA GLU A 174 27.89 -1.17 -17.58
C GLU A 174 27.05 -1.50 -18.82
N GLY A 175 26.93 -0.52 -19.72
CA GLY A 175 26.12 -0.67 -20.94
C GLY A 175 24.62 -0.43 -20.68
N PRO A 176 23.71 -1.11 -21.42
CA PRO A 176 22.27 -0.98 -21.20
C PRO A 176 21.87 -1.41 -19.79
N ILE A 177 21.03 -0.62 -19.12
CA ILE A 177 20.60 -0.85 -17.74
C ILE A 177 19.97 -2.24 -17.54
N PRO A 178 19.04 -2.73 -18.39
CA PRO A 178 18.47 -4.07 -18.24
C PRO A 178 19.52 -5.19 -18.28
N GLU A 179 20.61 -5.03 -19.05
CA GLU A 179 21.69 -6.02 -19.11
C GLU A 179 22.49 -6.06 -17.80
N THR A 180 22.70 -4.91 -17.17
CA THR A 180 23.35 -4.84 -15.85
C THR A 180 22.49 -5.52 -14.79
N VAL A 181 21.16 -5.32 -14.84
CA VAL A 181 20.21 -6.02 -13.95
C VAL A 181 20.22 -7.53 -14.17
N ASP A 182 20.21 -7.98 -15.42
CA ASP A 182 20.30 -9.41 -15.75
C ASP A 182 21.55 -10.05 -15.13
N LYS A 183 22.72 -9.43 -15.32
CA LYS A 183 24.00 -9.89 -14.73
C LYS A 183 23.96 -9.93 -13.21
N LEU A 184 23.35 -8.93 -12.56
CA LEU A 184 23.21 -8.90 -11.12
C LEU A 184 22.32 -10.04 -10.60
N LEU A 185 21.21 -10.31 -11.29
CA LEU A 185 20.29 -11.37 -10.92
C LEU A 185 20.91 -12.77 -11.08
N GLN A 186 21.84 -12.96 -12.00
CA GLN A 186 22.58 -14.23 -12.15
C GLN A 186 23.45 -14.57 -10.92
N HIS A 187 23.79 -13.56 -10.11
CA HIS A 187 24.57 -13.73 -8.87
C HIS A 187 23.70 -13.75 -7.61
N SER A 188 22.36 -13.80 -7.73
CA SER A 188 21.45 -14.00 -6.60
C SER A 188 21.56 -15.44 -6.10
N THR A 189 21.76 -15.62 -4.79
CA THR A 189 21.94 -16.96 -4.18
C THR A 189 20.87 -17.31 -3.17
N THR A 190 19.98 -16.37 -2.84
CA THR A 190 19.02 -16.53 -1.73
C THR A 190 17.74 -17.25 -2.14
N THR A 191 17.39 -17.29 -3.43
CA THR A 191 16.12 -17.88 -3.88
C THR A 191 16.28 -18.80 -5.09
N GLU A 192 15.67 -19.98 -5.03
CA GLU A 192 15.69 -20.96 -6.14
C GLU A 192 14.86 -20.51 -7.36
N ILE A 193 13.85 -19.64 -7.16
CA ILE A 193 12.97 -19.09 -8.20
C ILE A 193 12.85 -17.57 -8.02
N LEU A 194 13.13 -16.80 -9.07
CA LEU A 194 13.00 -15.35 -9.05
C LEU A 194 11.54 -14.91 -9.25
N PRO A 195 11.05 -13.88 -8.52
CA PRO A 195 9.74 -13.28 -8.75
C PRO A 195 9.62 -12.76 -10.19
N SER A 196 8.52 -13.07 -10.87
CA SER A 196 8.26 -12.65 -12.26
C SER A 196 7.74 -11.21 -12.38
N ARG A 197 8.22 -10.29 -11.55
CA ARG A 197 7.85 -8.87 -11.57
C ARG A 197 9.09 -8.02 -11.26
N ILE A 198 9.39 -7.07 -12.14
CA ILE A 198 10.48 -6.10 -11.99
C ILE A 198 9.86 -4.72 -11.88
N ILE A 199 10.24 -4.00 -10.84
CA ILE A 199 9.72 -2.67 -10.48
C ILE A 199 10.88 -1.69 -10.65
N ILE A 200 10.78 -0.80 -11.62
CA ILE A 200 11.78 0.21 -11.94
C ILE A 200 11.56 1.41 -11.01
N PHE A 201 12.61 1.80 -10.30
CA PHE A 201 12.63 2.94 -9.41
C PHE A 201 13.71 3.91 -9.88
N ASN A 202 13.30 4.86 -10.73
CA ASN A 202 14.20 5.85 -11.33
C ASN A 202 13.54 7.22 -11.55
N GLY A 203 12.38 7.48 -10.93
CA GLY A 203 11.63 8.72 -11.11
C GLY A 203 10.68 8.74 -12.32
N GLY A 204 10.29 7.59 -12.87
CA GLY A 204 9.21 7.51 -13.86
C GLY A 204 9.63 7.63 -15.32
N ASP A 205 10.85 7.21 -15.69
CA ASP A 205 11.29 7.26 -17.09
C ASP A 205 10.62 6.17 -17.95
N GLU A 206 9.64 6.56 -18.77
CA GLU A 206 8.95 5.67 -19.70
C GLU A 206 9.88 5.03 -20.74
N LYS A 207 10.98 5.70 -21.13
CA LYS A 207 11.93 5.14 -22.10
C LYS A 207 12.66 3.95 -21.49
N LEU A 208 13.07 4.10 -20.23
CA LEU A 208 13.72 3.02 -19.51
C LEU A 208 12.78 1.82 -19.34
N GLN A 209 11.50 2.06 -19.06
CA GLN A 209 10.50 0.99 -19.02
C GLN A 209 10.43 0.22 -20.35
N GLN A 210 10.45 0.91 -21.49
CA GLN A 210 10.46 0.28 -22.81
C GLN A 210 11.74 -0.54 -23.05
N GLU A 211 12.90 -0.07 -22.58
CA GLU A 211 14.16 -0.83 -22.66
C GLU A 211 14.07 -2.15 -21.87
N PHE A 212 13.50 -2.13 -20.67
CA PHE A 212 13.29 -3.35 -19.86
C PHE A 212 12.31 -4.32 -20.52
N ILE A 213 11.21 -3.83 -21.12
CA ILE A 213 10.23 -4.66 -21.83
C ILE A 213 10.85 -5.31 -23.08
N ALA A 214 11.69 -4.57 -23.80
CA ALA A 214 12.37 -5.05 -25.00
C ALA A 214 13.56 -5.99 -24.69
N HIS A 215 14.06 -5.99 -23.45
CA HIS A 215 15.21 -6.77 -23.05
C HIS A 215 14.92 -8.29 -23.08
N LYS A 216 15.88 -9.05 -23.61
CA LYS A 216 15.81 -10.52 -23.66
C LYS A 216 16.55 -11.11 -22.47
N TRP A 217 15.81 -11.37 -21.40
CA TRP A 217 16.32 -11.98 -20.17
C TRP A 217 17.01 -13.33 -20.42
N SER A 218 18.13 -13.53 -19.75
CA SER A 218 18.97 -14.72 -19.82
C SER A 218 18.22 -15.95 -19.35
N LYS A 219 18.37 -17.06 -20.10
CA LYS A 219 17.78 -18.36 -19.75
C LYS A 219 18.36 -18.98 -18.46
N ALA A 220 19.48 -18.44 -17.96
CA ALA A 220 20.09 -18.86 -16.72
C ALA A 220 19.34 -18.30 -15.49
N LEU A 221 18.54 -17.25 -15.66
CA LEU A 221 17.74 -16.68 -14.58
C LEU A 221 16.55 -17.59 -14.28
N PRO A 222 16.32 -17.99 -13.01
CA PRO A 222 15.27 -18.93 -12.66
C PRO A 222 13.90 -18.24 -12.55
N PHE A 223 13.49 -17.52 -13.59
CA PHE A 223 12.14 -16.98 -13.70
C PHE A 223 11.15 -18.09 -14.10
N LEU A 224 10.02 -18.18 -13.41
CA LEU A 224 8.94 -19.10 -13.80
C LEU A 224 8.21 -18.61 -15.07
N HIS A 225 8.10 -17.30 -15.23
CA HIS A 225 7.47 -16.60 -16.35
C HIS A 225 8.31 -15.39 -16.75
N VAL A 226 8.11 -14.87 -17.97
CA VAL A 226 8.72 -13.61 -18.41
C VAL A 226 8.33 -12.50 -17.41
N PRO A 227 9.29 -11.73 -16.88
CA PRO A 227 8.99 -10.76 -15.85
C PRO A 227 8.10 -9.62 -16.37
N GLN A 228 7.07 -9.29 -15.61
CA GLN A 228 6.27 -8.09 -15.84
C GLN A 228 7.04 -6.85 -15.39
N ILE A 229 7.06 -5.80 -16.21
CA ILE A 229 7.81 -4.57 -15.94
C ILE A 229 6.87 -3.46 -15.49
N THR A 230 7.04 -2.98 -14.26
CA THR A 230 6.32 -1.83 -13.70
C THR A 230 7.31 -0.67 -13.50
N ASN A 231 6.88 0.57 -13.75
CA ASN A 231 7.70 1.76 -13.48
C ASN A 231 7.03 2.60 -12.39
N LEU A 232 7.79 3.00 -11.37
CA LEU A 232 7.30 3.87 -10.31
C LEU A 232 7.19 5.31 -10.82
N ALA A 233 6.18 6.03 -10.35
CA ALA A 233 5.98 7.44 -10.70
C ALA A 233 7.16 8.32 -10.23
N ALA A 234 7.24 9.54 -10.76
CA ALA A 234 8.14 10.56 -10.22
C ALA A 234 7.85 10.81 -8.72
N ASN A 235 8.89 11.18 -7.98
CA ASN A 235 8.83 11.52 -6.55
C ASN A 235 8.27 10.42 -5.63
N TYR A 236 8.26 9.16 -6.10
CA TYR A 236 7.79 8.03 -5.30
C TYR A 236 8.64 7.81 -4.04
N ASP A 237 9.91 8.20 -4.07
CA ASP A 237 10.83 8.25 -2.92
C ASP A 237 10.35 9.20 -1.82
N ALA A 238 10.09 10.46 -2.16
CA ALA A 238 9.58 11.46 -1.24
C ALA A 238 8.22 11.06 -0.66
N ARG A 239 7.32 10.54 -1.52
CA ARG A 239 6.01 9.99 -1.11
C ARG A 239 6.14 8.85 -0.13
N SER A 240 7.06 7.93 -0.40
CA SER A 240 7.28 6.74 0.42
C SER A 240 7.78 7.11 1.81
N VAL A 241 8.76 8.01 1.89
CA VAL A 241 9.31 8.48 3.18
C VAL A 241 8.28 9.30 3.95
N LEU A 242 7.53 10.18 3.29
CA LEU A 242 6.42 10.91 3.90
C LEU A 242 5.35 9.96 4.45
N ASN A 243 4.96 8.93 3.68
CA ASN A 243 3.95 7.95 4.12
C ASN A 243 4.44 7.12 5.30
N GLY A 244 5.71 6.69 5.28
CA GLY A 244 6.32 6.00 6.41
C GLY A 244 6.34 6.87 7.66
N THR A 245 6.71 8.15 7.51
CA THR A 245 6.74 9.14 8.59
C THR A 245 5.35 9.36 9.18
N ALA A 246 4.35 9.58 8.32
CA ALA A 246 2.95 9.73 8.72
C ALA A 246 2.44 8.51 9.50
N THR A 247 2.72 7.30 8.98
CA THR A 247 2.30 6.04 9.60
C THR A 247 2.89 5.89 11.01
N GLN A 248 4.17 6.24 11.19
CA GLN A 248 4.83 6.20 12.51
C GLN A 248 4.35 7.30 13.46
N MET A 249 3.92 8.45 12.94
CA MET A 249 3.28 9.51 13.71
C MET A 249 1.81 9.21 14.04
N GLY A 250 1.25 8.09 13.56
CA GLY A 250 -0.18 7.76 13.73
C GLY A 250 -1.11 8.63 12.88
N LEU A 251 -0.59 9.25 11.82
CA LEU A 251 -1.30 10.15 10.93
C LEU A 251 -1.74 9.44 9.65
N SER A 252 -2.90 9.84 9.14
CA SER A 252 -3.36 9.40 7.82
C SER A 252 -2.89 10.37 6.71
N VAL A 253 -2.49 9.84 5.56
CA VAL A 253 -2.07 10.62 4.38
C VAL A 253 -3.19 10.55 3.36
N PHE A 254 -3.78 11.69 2.98
CA PHE A 254 -4.73 11.77 1.86
C PHE A 254 -3.94 12.15 0.60
N GLU A 255 -4.03 11.36 -0.46
CA GLU A 255 -3.44 11.75 -1.75
C GLU A 255 -4.45 12.56 -2.56
N PRO A 256 -4.28 13.90 -2.55
CA PRO A 256 -4.35 14.64 -3.79
C PRO A 256 -3.43 15.88 -3.73
N SER A 257 -2.11 15.69 -3.79
CA SER A 257 -1.17 16.82 -3.94
C SER A 257 0.06 16.52 -4.78
N LEU A 258 0.47 15.26 -4.93
CA LEU A 258 1.79 14.90 -5.47
C LEU A 258 1.93 14.96 -7.00
N SER A 259 0.89 15.40 -7.74
CA SER A 259 0.94 15.52 -9.21
C SER A 259 0.85 16.95 -9.74
N LYS A 260 0.66 17.96 -8.87
CA LYS A 260 0.51 19.36 -9.31
C LYS A 260 1.84 20.09 -9.50
N ALA A 261 2.87 19.83 -8.68
CA ALA A 261 4.10 20.63 -8.71
C ALA A 261 4.93 20.48 -10.00
N VAL A 262 4.94 19.31 -10.64
CA VAL A 262 5.69 19.10 -11.91
C VAL A 262 5.09 19.91 -13.08
N LYS A 263 3.82 20.33 -12.98
CA LYS A 263 3.19 21.19 -13.99
C LYS A 263 3.40 22.69 -13.72
N GLU A 264 3.65 23.09 -12.48
CA GLU A 264 3.78 24.50 -12.10
C GLU A 264 5.17 25.07 -12.44
N ASP A 265 6.25 24.28 -12.35
CA ASP A 265 7.61 24.71 -12.77
C ASP A 265 7.74 24.98 -14.29
N LYS A 266 6.81 24.47 -15.12
CA LYS A 266 6.73 24.84 -16.54
C LYS A 266 5.79 26.01 -16.81
N ALA A 267 4.90 26.33 -15.88
CA ALA A 267 3.87 27.35 -16.06
C ALA A 267 4.34 28.75 -15.58
N GLU A 268 5.35 28.83 -14.71
CA GLU A 268 5.85 30.09 -14.16
C GLU A 268 6.63 30.99 -15.14
N ILE A 269 6.83 30.56 -16.39
CA ILE A 269 7.37 31.43 -17.46
C ILE A 269 6.26 32.33 -18.08
N LEU A 270 4.98 32.14 -17.73
CA LEU A 270 3.85 32.86 -18.34
C LEU A 270 2.86 33.38 -17.30
N ALA A 271 3.30 34.33 -16.47
CA ALA A 271 2.43 35.06 -15.54
C ALA A 271 1.36 35.90 -16.28
N GLY A 272 0.13 35.98 -15.74
CA GLY A 272 -0.82 37.05 -16.08
C GLY A 272 -2.26 36.93 -15.56
N GLU A 273 -2.51 37.50 -14.38
CA GLU A 273 -3.77 38.14 -13.90
C GLU A 273 -4.92 37.34 -13.20
N LYS A 274 -5.03 37.62 -11.88
CA LYS A 274 -6.20 38.01 -11.04
C LYS A 274 -7.39 37.05 -10.77
N GLY A 275 -7.65 36.84 -9.46
CA GLY A 275 -8.91 37.30 -8.85
C GLY A 275 -9.75 36.33 -7.98
N GLU A 276 -9.60 36.46 -6.65
CA GLU A 276 -10.61 36.43 -5.56
C GLU A 276 -11.38 35.16 -5.12
N ALA A 277 -11.67 35.15 -3.82
CA ALA A 277 -11.99 34.04 -2.90
C ALA A 277 -13.47 33.96 -2.50
N VAL A 278 -13.94 32.81 -1.98
CA VAL A 278 -15.04 32.70 -0.99
C VAL A 278 -14.91 31.44 -0.10
N SER A 279 -15.18 31.63 1.19
CA SER A 279 -15.17 30.77 2.38
C SER A 279 -16.48 30.01 2.67
N THR A 280 -16.45 28.88 3.41
CA THR A 280 -17.37 28.49 4.54
C THR A 280 -16.92 27.13 5.13
N GLU A 281 -16.39 27.08 6.36
CA GLU A 281 -17.03 26.78 7.67
C GLU A 281 -16.90 25.31 8.14
N GLU A 282 -16.14 25.13 9.22
CA GLU A 282 -15.93 23.91 10.01
C GLU A 282 -17.05 23.66 11.03
N VAL A 283 -17.23 22.40 11.42
CA VAL A 283 -17.87 21.98 12.67
C VAL A 283 -16.88 21.11 13.46
N VAL A 284 -16.67 21.50 14.72
CA VAL A 284 -15.73 20.97 15.71
C VAL A 284 -16.40 19.87 16.55
N ASP A 285 -15.68 18.80 16.90
CA ASP A 285 -15.78 18.24 18.27
C ASP A 285 -14.50 17.51 18.76
N GLU A 286 -14.09 17.98 19.93
CA GLU A 286 -13.21 17.54 21.04
C GLU A 286 -11.90 16.72 20.89
N ASP A 287 -10.82 17.38 21.34
CA ASP A 287 -9.42 17.00 21.52
C ASP A 287 -9.15 15.80 22.46
N LYS A 288 -8.15 14.99 22.10
CA LYS A 288 -7.10 14.56 23.04
C LYS A 288 -5.81 15.27 22.65
N THR A 289 -5.22 16.02 23.58
CA THR A 289 -4.09 16.91 23.29
C THR A 289 -2.75 16.20 23.16
N LEU A 290 -2.04 16.47 22.06
CA LEU A 290 -0.66 16.06 21.69
C LEU A 290 0.45 16.37 22.73
N ALA A 291 0.13 17.06 23.82
CA ALA A 291 1.08 17.39 24.89
C ALA A 291 1.50 16.17 25.74
N GLU A 292 0.75 15.07 25.68
CA GLU A 292 1.12 13.82 26.38
C GLU A 292 2.08 12.92 25.57
N ALA A 293 2.16 13.09 24.24
CA ALA A 293 3.07 12.31 23.38
C ALA A 293 4.54 12.79 23.45
N ALA A 294 4.78 14.03 23.88
CA ALA A 294 6.12 14.63 23.90
C ALA A 294 6.97 14.23 25.12
N ASN A 295 6.42 13.50 26.10
CA ASN A 295 7.16 13.07 27.30
C ASN A 295 7.68 11.62 27.23
N GLU A 296 7.51 10.92 26.11
CA GLU A 296 7.96 9.53 25.91
C GLU A 296 9.28 9.42 25.12
N PHE A 297 9.79 10.53 24.57
CA PHE A 297 11.06 10.59 23.82
C PHE A 297 12.18 11.23 24.65
N GLY A 298 12.73 10.48 25.60
CA GLY A 298 13.67 10.93 26.62
C GLY A 298 14.95 11.62 26.12
N PHE A 299 14.87 12.92 25.83
CA PHE A 299 16.02 13.83 25.71
C PHE A 299 16.06 14.76 26.92
N SER A 300 17.06 14.61 27.79
CA SER A 300 17.41 15.67 28.74
C SER A 300 18.36 16.67 28.08
N ALA A 301 17.98 17.94 28.12
CA ALA A 301 18.82 19.05 27.69
C ALA A 301 19.96 19.29 28.69
N GLU A 302 21.05 18.54 28.58
CA GLU A 302 22.33 18.86 29.20
C GLU A 302 23.40 17.92 28.64
N ASP A 303 24.14 18.38 27.62
CA ASP A 303 25.58 18.13 27.46
C ASP A 303 26.17 18.88 26.24
N VAL A 304 25.86 20.18 26.11
CA VAL A 304 26.70 21.11 25.35
C VAL A 304 27.63 21.83 26.34
N LYS A 305 28.75 21.18 26.70
CA LYS A 305 30.07 21.75 27.05
C LYS A 305 30.91 20.79 27.92
N ALA A 306 31.97 20.22 27.34
CA ALA A 306 33.36 20.37 27.78
C ALA A 306 34.29 19.27 27.20
N LYS A 307 35.40 19.70 26.59
CA LYS A 307 36.55 18.88 26.17
C LYS A 307 37.36 18.42 27.40
N ASP A 308 37.74 17.14 27.45
CA ASP A 308 39.13 16.64 27.39
C ASP A 308 39.23 15.10 27.68
N LYS A 309 40.14 14.44 26.95
CA LYS A 309 40.45 12.97 26.89
C LYS A 309 41.62 12.59 27.86
N PRO A 310 42.19 11.35 27.92
CA PRO A 310 41.87 10.01 27.32
C PRO A 310 41.95 8.80 28.32
N LEU A 311 41.24 7.67 28.11
CA LEU A 311 41.59 6.34 27.52
C LEU A 311 42.81 5.56 28.07
N THR A 312 42.59 4.28 28.43
CA THR A 312 43.54 3.15 28.22
C THR A 312 42.79 1.86 27.86
N ALA A 313 43.29 1.19 26.83
CA ALA A 313 42.90 -0.12 26.28
C ALA A 313 43.78 -1.25 26.85
N VAL A 314 43.38 -2.53 26.68
CA VAL A 314 44.23 -3.69 26.29
C VAL A 314 43.32 -4.83 25.75
N GLU A 315 43.46 -5.11 24.44
CA GLU A 315 43.77 -6.39 23.77
C GLU A 315 43.25 -7.77 24.25
N ASP A 316 42.66 -8.49 23.28
CA ASP A 316 43.09 -9.76 22.67
C ASP A 316 42.18 -11.01 22.76
N ASP A 317 42.32 -11.80 21.69
CA ASP A 317 42.04 -13.23 21.50
C ASP A 317 40.70 -13.74 20.91
N LEU A 318 40.80 -14.03 19.60
CA LEU A 318 40.64 -15.35 18.96
C LEU A 318 39.30 -16.11 19.09
N MET A 319 38.64 -16.26 17.93
CA MET A 319 37.73 -17.38 17.64
C MET A 319 38.49 -18.73 17.64
N PRO A 320 37.78 -19.87 17.83
CA PRO A 320 37.42 -20.65 16.64
C PRO A 320 36.03 -21.32 16.65
N ARG A 321 35.52 -21.53 15.43
CA ARG A 321 34.34 -22.31 15.00
C ARG A 321 34.32 -23.78 15.46
N LYS A 322 33.13 -24.34 15.71
CA LYS A 322 32.41 -25.33 14.85
C LYS A 322 31.21 -25.98 15.57
N GLY A 323 30.12 -26.21 14.83
CA GLY A 323 29.17 -27.31 15.13
C GLY A 323 27.72 -27.04 14.73
N ALA A 324 27.33 -27.56 13.56
CA ALA A 324 25.98 -27.45 12.97
C ALA A 324 25.01 -28.57 13.40
N LYS A 325 23.70 -28.27 13.26
CA LYS A 325 22.47 -29.11 13.05
C LYS A 325 21.32 -28.52 13.90
N SER A 326 20.04 -28.49 13.54
CA SER A 326 19.23 -28.75 12.33
C SER A 326 17.79 -28.34 12.74
N ASP A 327 17.01 -27.82 11.80
CA ASP A 327 15.54 -27.87 11.72
C ASP A 327 14.66 -27.28 12.85
N ASN A 328 14.05 -26.13 12.57
CA ASN A 328 12.59 -26.03 12.39
C ASN A 328 12.22 -24.59 11.98
N ILE A 329 11.69 -24.44 10.77
CA ILE A 329 11.15 -23.18 10.26
C ILE A 329 9.75 -23.05 10.84
N ASN A 330 9.63 -22.27 11.92
CA ASN A 330 8.36 -21.68 12.32
C ASN A 330 8.16 -20.37 11.55
N THR A 331 7.05 -20.31 10.84
CA THR A 331 6.37 -19.09 10.41
C THR A 331 6.07 -18.24 11.63
N ASP A 332 6.82 -17.15 11.79
CA ASP A 332 6.47 -15.95 12.53
C ASP A 332 7.65 -15.00 12.36
N ASN A 333 7.51 -14.01 11.49
CA ASN A 333 8.31 -12.78 11.47
C ASN A 333 7.90 -11.97 10.25
N ILE A 334 6.88 -11.10 10.38
CA ILE A 334 6.63 -9.99 9.45
C ILE A 334 6.85 -8.60 10.10
N THR A 335 7.06 -8.51 11.41
CA THR A 335 7.03 -7.24 12.16
C THR A 335 8.37 -6.50 12.35
N ALA A 336 9.39 -6.74 11.52
CA ALA A 336 10.75 -6.22 11.77
C ALA A 336 11.19 -5.04 10.88
N ALA A 337 10.36 -4.55 9.95
CA ALA A 337 10.76 -3.48 9.02
C ALA A 337 10.38 -2.05 9.47
N ASP A 338 9.52 -1.90 10.48
CA ASP A 338 8.73 -0.65 10.63
C ASP A 338 9.07 0.22 11.84
N GLN A 339 10.17 -0.01 12.56
CA GLN A 339 10.51 0.82 13.72
C GLN A 339 11.31 2.06 13.31
N PHE A 340 10.91 3.23 13.82
CA PHE A 340 11.69 4.46 13.76
C PHE A 340 13.07 4.18 14.36
N LYS A 341 14.12 4.26 13.55
CA LYS A 341 15.47 3.90 13.98
C LYS A 341 16.12 5.15 14.61
N GLU A 342 16.35 5.09 15.92
CA GLU A 342 17.03 6.17 16.64
C GLU A 342 18.50 6.29 16.20
N ILE A 343 18.98 7.52 16.06
CA ILE A 343 20.39 7.82 15.78
C ILE A 343 21.21 7.59 17.07
N PRO A 344 22.23 6.70 17.10
CA PRO A 344 23.01 6.45 18.31
C PRO A 344 23.96 7.60 18.67
N GLU A 345 23.96 8.05 19.92
CA GLU A 345 25.04 8.86 20.51
C GLU A 345 26.20 7.94 20.97
N GLU A 346 27.31 7.89 20.24
CA GLU A 346 28.71 7.84 20.76
C GLU A 346 29.71 7.42 19.66
N VAL A 347 30.60 8.33 19.23
CA VAL A 347 31.89 7.97 18.60
C VAL A 347 32.98 8.98 19.03
N LYS A 348 33.97 8.54 19.84
CA LYS A 348 35.16 9.33 20.21
C LYS A 348 36.38 8.94 19.35
N ILE A 349 36.81 9.81 18.43
CA ILE A 349 38.03 9.65 17.60
C ILE A 349 39.30 9.98 18.40
N SER A 350 40.30 9.08 18.47
CA SER A 350 41.63 9.31 19.08
C SER A 350 42.74 9.49 18.04
N ASN A 351 43.67 10.44 18.29
CA ASN A 351 45.01 10.51 17.70
C ASN A 351 46.06 10.83 18.78
N SER A 352 47.33 10.59 18.44
CA SER A 352 48.45 10.11 19.27
C SER A 352 49.39 11.15 19.93
N ASP A 353 50.27 10.59 20.77
CA ASP A 353 51.65 10.98 21.17
C ASP A 353 51.93 12.06 22.25
N SER A 354 52.42 11.62 23.43
CA SER A 354 53.83 11.78 23.88
C SER A 354 54.03 11.53 25.40
N GLN A 355 55.30 11.30 25.78
CA GLN A 355 55.88 10.61 26.96
C GLN A 355 55.64 11.20 28.38
N PRO A 356 55.95 10.42 29.47
CA PRO A 356 55.61 10.75 30.86
C PRO A 356 56.78 11.36 31.65
N LEU A 357 56.49 12.07 32.76
CA LEU A 357 57.21 11.98 34.04
C LEU A 357 56.66 12.92 35.16
N SER A 358 56.55 12.32 36.35
CA SER A 358 56.78 12.87 37.70
C SER A 358 55.72 13.71 38.47
N MET A 359 55.28 13.08 39.58
CA MET A 359 55.23 13.56 40.97
C MET A 359 54.26 14.66 41.46
N ASN A 360 53.52 14.23 42.49
CA ASN A 360 53.23 14.89 43.78
C ASN A 360 51.97 15.74 43.95
N ALA A 361 51.17 15.26 44.91
CA ALA A 361 50.17 15.98 45.65
C ALA A 361 50.79 17.07 46.53
N ALA A 362 50.31 18.31 46.38
CA ALA A 362 50.08 19.26 47.46
C ALA A 362 49.44 20.55 46.93
N ALA A 363 48.39 21.00 47.64
CA ALA A 363 47.75 22.32 47.57
C ALA A 363 47.08 22.66 46.22
N ILE A 364 45.90 23.28 46.19
CA ILE A 364 45.64 24.64 46.64
C ILE A 364 44.14 24.82 46.88
N SER A 365 43.86 25.53 47.97
CA SER A 365 42.60 26.10 48.43
C SER A 365 42.08 27.23 47.55
N THR A 366 40.86 27.72 47.90
CA THR A 366 40.22 29.00 47.53
C THR A 366 39.30 28.85 46.33
N GLY A 367 37.99 28.70 46.50
CA GLY A 367 37.03 29.74 46.90
C GLY A 367 35.98 29.78 45.78
N MET A 368 34.68 29.62 46.05
CA MET A 368 33.77 30.75 46.16
C MET A 368 32.41 30.29 46.72
N LYS A 369 31.77 31.21 47.43
CA LYS A 369 30.56 31.06 48.24
C LYS A 369 29.27 31.19 47.41
N SER A 370 28.17 30.87 48.08
CA SER A 370 26.76 31.20 47.79
C SER A 370 26.09 30.11 46.95
N THR A 371 25.06 29.40 47.38
CA THR A 371 23.86 29.78 48.14
C THR A 371 23.30 28.53 48.83
N PHE A 372 22.89 28.57 50.09
CA PHE A 372 21.71 27.79 50.50
C PHE A 372 21.00 28.46 51.68
N ALA A 373 19.69 28.54 51.50
CA ALA A 373 18.74 29.25 52.31
C ALA A 373 18.60 28.66 53.72
N LYS A 374 18.16 29.54 54.61
CA LYS A 374 17.88 29.31 56.03
C LYS A 374 16.86 28.18 56.21
N LEU A 375 17.30 27.04 56.74
CA LEU A 375 16.42 26.13 57.47
C LEU A 375 16.58 26.40 58.97
N LYS A 376 15.60 27.09 59.57
CA LYS A 376 15.51 27.26 61.02
C LYS A 376 14.98 25.98 61.64
N ILE A 377 15.86 25.13 62.16
CA ILE A 377 15.47 24.07 63.09
C ILE A 377 15.51 24.67 64.50
N GLY A 378 14.34 25.07 64.98
CA GLY A 378 14.15 25.53 66.35
C GLY A 378 14.18 24.36 67.34
N SER A 379 15.02 24.52 68.37
CA SER A 379 14.81 24.02 69.73
C SER A 379 14.26 22.60 69.90
N ILE A 380 15.13 21.60 69.75
CA ILE A 380 15.01 20.34 70.50
C ILE A 380 16.39 20.10 71.12
N PHE A 381 16.42 19.66 72.38
CA PHE A 381 17.58 19.49 73.28
C PHE A 381 17.99 20.71 74.10
N LYS A 382 17.16 21.00 75.11
CA LYS A 382 17.60 21.64 76.35
C LYS A 382 17.50 20.60 77.47
N GLY A 383 18.63 20.04 77.87
CA GLY A 383 18.73 19.16 79.04
C GLY A 383 19.98 18.28 79.02
N GLY A 384 20.88 18.51 79.98
CA GLY A 384 21.99 17.60 80.31
C GLY A 384 23.37 18.17 80.01
N GLY A 385 24.04 18.70 81.04
CA GLY A 385 25.42 19.19 80.94
C GLY A 385 26.42 18.07 80.68
N GLY A 386 27.33 18.30 79.73
CA GLY A 386 28.46 17.40 79.48
C GLY A 386 29.03 17.55 78.08
N LYS A 387 30.19 18.22 77.98
CA LYS A 387 31.20 18.20 76.89
C LYS A 387 30.68 18.11 75.44
N ASN A 388 30.77 19.24 74.72
CA ASN A 388 30.82 19.39 73.24
C ASN A 388 29.59 18.90 72.42
N PRO A 389 28.56 19.74 72.22
CA PRO A 389 27.35 19.40 71.44
C PRO A 389 27.57 19.20 69.93
N LYS A 390 28.78 19.46 69.40
CA LYS A 390 29.11 19.26 67.98
C LYS A 390 29.31 17.78 67.58
N ILE A 391 29.54 16.89 68.56
CA ILE A 391 29.78 15.45 68.30
C ILE A 391 28.46 14.66 68.26
N LEU A 392 27.46 15.05 69.06
CA LEU A 392 26.11 14.46 69.04
C LEU A 392 25.35 14.78 67.74
N LEU A 393 25.46 16.01 67.23
CA LEU A 393 24.81 16.41 65.98
C LEU A 393 25.38 15.64 64.76
N ALA A 394 26.69 15.40 64.75
CA ALA A 394 27.39 14.66 63.68
C ALA A 394 27.01 13.17 63.63
N ALA A 395 26.57 12.57 64.74
CA ALA A 395 26.10 11.18 64.80
C ALA A 395 24.59 11.04 64.50
N THR A 396 23.78 12.05 64.86
CA THR A 396 22.32 12.00 64.64
C THR A 396 21.89 12.15 63.19
N ILE A 397 22.58 13.00 62.41
CA ILE A 397 22.25 13.23 60.99
C ILE A 397 22.37 11.96 60.14
N PRO A 398 23.48 11.18 60.19
CA PRO A 398 23.56 9.93 59.44
C PRO A 398 22.54 8.89 59.92
N LEU A 399 22.21 8.84 61.21
CA LEU A 399 21.17 7.93 61.71
C LEU A 399 19.78 8.29 61.18
N VAL A 400 19.42 9.57 61.17
CA VAL A 400 18.14 10.04 60.60
C VAL A 400 18.10 9.82 59.09
N LEU A 401 19.22 10.04 58.39
CA LEU A 401 19.33 9.74 56.96
C LEU A 401 19.15 8.24 56.68
N LEU A 402 19.74 7.37 57.52
CA LEU A 402 19.64 5.91 57.39
C LEU A 402 18.20 5.42 57.68
N LEU A 403 17.54 6.02 58.69
CA LEU A 403 16.12 5.78 58.96
C LEU A 403 15.22 6.27 57.84
N LEU A 404 15.53 7.42 57.23
CA LEU A 404 14.79 7.97 56.09
C LEU A 404 14.98 7.06 54.85
N ILE A 405 16.21 6.62 54.58
CA ILE A 405 16.52 5.67 53.49
C ILE A 405 15.82 4.33 53.74
N GLY A 406 15.82 3.83 54.98
CA GLY A 406 15.08 2.62 55.35
C GLY A 406 13.57 2.77 55.20
N TYR A 407 13.02 3.93 55.57
CA TYR A 407 11.60 4.26 55.39
C TYR A 407 11.22 4.37 53.92
N LEU A 408 12.02 5.07 53.11
CA LEU A 408 11.83 5.17 51.66
C LEU A 408 11.97 3.80 50.98
N TYR A 409 12.89 2.95 51.47
CA TYR A 409 13.07 1.59 50.96
C TYR A 409 11.88 0.67 51.28
N LEU A 410 11.31 0.74 52.49
CA LEU A 410 10.21 -0.12 52.92
C LEU A 410 8.84 0.35 52.41
N PHE A 411 8.62 1.65 52.29
CA PHE A 411 7.28 2.23 52.01
C PHE A 411 7.17 3.01 50.70
N GLY A 412 8.29 3.45 50.13
CA GLY A 412 8.32 4.27 48.91
C GLY A 412 8.36 3.48 47.60
N ARG A 413 8.58 2.16 47.64
CA ARG A 413 8.74 1.33 46.44
C ARG A 413 7.39 0.89 45.85
N SER A 414 7.23 1.05 44.54
CA SER A 414 6.23 0.43 43.69
C SER A 414 6.90 -0.40 42.59
N ALA A 415 6.16 -1.36 42.04
CA ALA A 415 6.58 -2.16 40.91
C ALA A 415 5.46 -2.29 39.87
N THR A 416 5.84 -2.27 38.61
CA THR A 416 4.95 -2.56 37.47
C THR A 416 5.45 -3.84 36.80
N VAL A 417 4.55 -4.79 36.61
CA VAL A 417 4.82 -6.08 35.96
C VAL A 417 4.03 -6.08 34.65
N ASN A 418 4.76 -6.07 33.54
CA ASN A 418 4.16 -6.21 32.21
C ASN A 418 4.33 -7.67 31.77
N LEU A 419 3.21 -8.33 31.48
CA LEU A 419 3.16 -9.71 30.99
C LEU A 419 2.98 -9.67 29.48
N SER A 420 3.80 -10.44 28.76
CA SER A 420 3.58 -10.76 27.36
C SER A 420 2.97 -12.16 27.30
N LEU A 421 1.75 -12.26 26.78
CA LEU A 421 1.02 -13.51 26.70
C LEU A 421 1.33 -14.25 25.39
N ASP A 422 1.18 -15.57 25.41
CA ASP A 422 1.31 -16.41 24.22
C ASP A 422 -0.07 -16.54 23.58
N GLN A 423 -0.30 -15.86 22.46
CA GLN A 423 -1.55 -15.93 21.70
C GLN A 423 -1.57 -17.20 20.86
N ARG A 424 -2.70 -17.91 20.90
CA ARG A 424 -2.95 -19.06 20.03
C ARG A 424 -4.09 -18.76 19.08
N ASP A 425 -3.83 -18.81 17.79
CA ASP A 425 -4.87 -18.64 16.78
C ASP A 425 -5.68 -19.93 16.61
N GLU A 426 -7.01 -19.80 16.60
CA GLU A 426 -7.93 -20.85 16.20
C GLU A 426 -8.82 -20.38 15.06
N THR A 427 -9.25 -21.32 14.23
CA THR A 427 -10.09 -21.05 13.07
C THR A 427 -11.25 -22.01 13.04
N LYS A 428 -12.44 -21.50 12.75
CA LYS A 428 -13.66 -22.28 12.60
C LYS A 428 -14.45 -21.77 11.40
N THR A 429 -15.03 -22.69 10.66
CA THR A 429 -15.89 -22.37 9.51
C THR A 429 -17.31 -22.84 9.79
N GLU A 430 -18.29 -21.95 9.64
CA GLU A 430 -19.71 -22.23 9.81
C GLU A 430 -20.57 -21.28 8.98
N ASP A 431 -21.82 -21.66 8.73
CA ASP A 431 -22.75 -20.80 8.00
C ASP A 431 -23.31 -19.75 8.97
N ILE A 432 -23.18 -18.47 8.62
CA ILE A 432 -23.58 -17.31 9.42
C ILE A 432 -24.64 -16.51 8.68
N THR A 433 -25.61 -16.02 9.43
CA THR A 433 -26.62 -15.08 8.97
C THR A 433 -26.32 -13.69 9.53
N PHE A 434 -26.12 -12.72 8.64
CA PHE A 434 -25.97 -11.31 8.97
C PHE A 434 -27.34 -10.63 8.87
N SER A 435 -27.73 -9.91 9.92
CA SER A 435 -29.05 -9.28 10.03
C SER A 435 -28.94 -7.85 10.54
N GLU A 436 -29.73 -6.93 10.01
CA GLU A 436 -29.84 -5.55 10.53
C GLU A 436 -30.82 -5.45 11.72
N ASP A 437 -31.78 -6.37 11.78
CA ASP A 437 -32.88 -6.35 12.75
C ASP A 437 -32.62 -7.23 13.97
N GLU A 438 -31.82 -8.30 13.81
CA GLU A 438 -31.50 -9.22 14.89
C GLU A 438 -30.18 -8.89 15.58
N ALA A 439 -30.15 -9.03 16.91
CA ALA A 439 -28.93 -8.89 17.69
C ALA A 439 -28.04 -10.14 17.55
N THR A 440 -26.72 -9.98 17.69
CA THR A 440 -25.77 -11.10 17.60
C THR A 440 -26.11 -12.22 18.56
N ASN A 441 -26.34 -13.42 18.00
CA ASN A 441 -26.60 -14.64 18.71
C ASN A 441 -25.80 -15.79 18.08
N ALA A 442 -24.64 -16.06 18.67
CA ALA A 442 -23.75 -17.12 18.20
C ALA A 442 -24.33 -18.54 18.31
N LYS A 443 -25.39 -18.78 19.11
CA LYS A 443 -25.99 -20.13 19.18
C LYS A 443 -26.86 -20.43 17.96
N ASP A 444 -27.53 -19.39 17.47
CA ASP A 444 -28.39 -19.46 16.30
C ASP A 444 -27.65 -19.06 15.00
N ASN A 445 -26.34 -18.83 15.08
CA ASN A 445 -25.46 -18.38 13.99
C ASN A 445 -25.81 -17.01 13.40
N ILE A 446 -26.36 -16.11 14.22
CA ILE A 446 -26.79 -14.79 13.79
C ILE A 446 -25.78 -13.75 14.25
N MET A 447 -25.39 -12.84 13.37
CA MET A 447 -24.50 -11.71 13.66
C MET A 447 -25.16 -10.40 13.25
N ALA A 448 -25.21 -9.44 14.17
CA ALA A 448 -25.73 -8.12 13.86
C ALA A 448 -24.79 -7.39 12.89
N ALA A 449 -25.34 -6.89 11.79
CA ALA A 449 -24.63 -6.18 10.75
C ALA A 449 -25.46 -5.02 10.21
N ARG A 450 -24.88 -4.27 9.27
CA ARG A 450 -25.49 -3.19 8.53
C ARG A 450 -25.21 -3.39 7.05
N PHE A 451 -26.22 -3.23 6.22
CA PHE A 451 -26.08 -3.25 4.78
C PHE A 451 -25.95 -1.83 4.25
N ILE A 452 -24.95 -1.62 3.41
CA ILE A 452 -24.66 -0.32 2.82
C ILE A 452 -24.64 -0.50 1.31
N THR A 453 -25.42 0.30 0.61
CA THR A 453 -25.48 0.32 -0.85
C THR A 453 -24.85 1.60 -1.37
N VAL A 454 -23.90 1.46 -2.30
CA VAL A 454 -23.28 2.56 -3.05
C VAL A 454 -23.49 2.36 -4.54
N SER A 455 -23.53 3.46 -5.28
CA SER A 455 -23.73 3.46 -6.73
C SER A 455 -22.51 4.04 -7.41
N GLU A 456 -21.85 3.25 -8.24
CA GLU A 456 -20.67 3.66 -9.02
C GLU A 456 -21.03 3.79 -10.49
N ASP A 457 -20.63 4.89 -11.13
CA ASP A 457 -20.75 5.07 -12.58
C ASP A 457 -19.43 4.82 -13.29
N GLY A 458 -19.51 4.23 -14.48
CA GLY A 458 -18.30 3.92 -15.23
C GLY A 458 -18.53 3.63 -16.71
N LYS A 459 -17.42 3.59 -17.44
CA LYS A 459 -17.36 3.26 -18.86
C LYS A 459 -16.17 2.36 -19.14
N THR A 460 -16.39 1.35 -19.97
CA THR A 460 -15.33 0.47 -20.50
C THR A 460 -15.54 0.23 -22.00
N GLU A 461 -14.48 -0.14 -22.71
CA GLU A 461 -14.48 -0.34 -24.17
C GLU A 461 -13.61 -1.54 -24.55
N THR A 462 -14.05 -2.28 -25.58
CA THR A 462 -13.30 -3.40 -26.13
C THR A 462 -13.46 -3.47 -27.65
N ALA A 463 -12.47 -4.03 -28.33
CA ALA A 463 -12.53 -4.24 -29.77
C ALA A 463 -13.54 -5.33 -30.12
N ALA A 464 -14.34 -5.14 -31.16
CA ALA A 464 -15.29 -6.14 -31.61
C ALA A 464 -14.54 -7.37 -32.17
N THR A 465 -14.95 -8.57 -31.76
CA THR A 465 -14.27 -9.81 -32.15
C THR A 465 -15.08 -10.67 -33.12
N GLY A 466 -16.36 -10.39 -33.28
CA GLY A 466 -17.23 -11.08 -34.22
C GLY A 466 -16.83 -10.83 -35.66
N LYS A 467 -17.07 -11.83 -36.51
CA LYS A 467 -16.89 -11.73 -37.96
C LYS A 467 -18.20 -12.09 -38.65
N LYS A 468 -18.59 -11.28 -39.62
CA LYS A 468 -19.78 -11.50 -40.44
C LYS A 468 -19.42 -11.27 -41.90
N GLU A 469 -19.83 -12.19 -42.76
CA GLU A 469 -19.65 -12.01 -44.20
C GLU A 469 -20.80 -11.16 -44.75
N THR A 470 -20.49 -10.20 -45.61
CA THR A 470 -21.46 -9.34 -46.31
C THR A 470 -21.01 -9.09 -47.75
N GLY A 471 -21.89 -8.55 -48.59
CA GLY A 471 -21.55 -8.22 -49.96
C GLY A 471 -22.78 -8.02 -50.84
N ASP A 472 -22.52 -7.77 -52.12
CA ASP A 472 -23.53 -7.52 -53.13
C ASP A 472 -23.92 -8.80 -53.86
N LYS A 473 -25.19 -8.89 -54.25
CA LYS A 473 -25.73 -9.98 -55.08
C LYS A 473 -25.42 -9.70 -56.55
N ALA A 474 -24.92 -10.71 -57.26
CA ALA A 474 -24.70 -10.60 -58.69
C ALA A 474 -26.03 -10.47 -59.44
N LYS A 475 -26.04 -9.64 -60.48
CA LYS A 475 -27.20 -9.42 -61.35
C LYS A 475 -26.83 -9.71 -62.80
N GLY A 476 -27.84 -10.11 -63.56
CA GLY A 476 -27.68 -10.32 -65.00
C GLY A 476 -28.98 -10.62 -65.72
N THR A 477 -28.86 -10.98 -66.99
CA THR A 477 -30.00 -11.31 -67.85
C THR A 477 -29.81 -12.69 -68.44
N VAL A 478 -30.87 -13.48 -68.38
CA VAL A 478 -30.93 -14.85 -68.91
C VAL A 478 -31.95 -14.89 -70.03
N THR A 479 -31.58 -15.54 -71.13
CA THR A 479 -32.45 -15.85 -72.25
C THR A 479 -33.06 -17.23 -71.99
N LEU A 480 -34.39 -17.28 -71.91
CA LEU A 480 -35.16 -18.51 -71.73
C LEU A 480 -35.56 -19.06 -73.09
N PHE A 481 -35.42 -20.36 -73.29
CA PHE A 481 -35.70 -21.09 -74.52
C PHE A 481 -36.76 -22.15 -74.24
N ASN A 482 -37.97 -21.95 -74.75
CA ASN A 482 -39.05 -22.93 -74.66
C ASN A 482 -39.03 -23.87 -75.88
N SER A 483 -38.84 -25.17 -75.65
CA SER A 483 -38.85 -26.19 -76.71
C SER A 483 -40.22 -26.84 -76.94
N ASP A 484 -41.23 -26.47 -76.15
CA ASP A 484 -42.59 -27.00 -76.28
C ASP A 484 -43.32 -26.40 -77.48
N THR A 485 -43.84 -27.26 -78.37
CA THR A 485 -44.60 -26.88 -79.56
C THR A 485 -46.11 -26.77 -79.30
N SER A 486 -46.58 -27.19 -78.11
CA SER A 486 -48.01 -27.27 -77.77
C SER A 486 -48.58 -26.02 -77.08
N GLY A 487 -47.74 -25.13 -76.55
CA GLY A 487 -48.18 -23.88 -75.93
C GLY A 487 -47.03 -23.02 -75.35
N GLY A 488 -47.31 -21.72 -75.18
CA GLY A 488 -46.38 -20.82 -74.48
C GLY A 488 -46.32 -21.10 -72.98
N LYS A 489 -45.23 -20.70 -72.33
CA LYS A 489 -44.97 -20.94 -70.91
C LYS A 489 -44.70 -19.64 -70.17
N THR A 490 -45.34 -19.46 -69.02
CA THR A 490 -45.11 -18.31 -68.14
C THR A 490 -44.24 -18.74 -66.97
N ILE A 491 -43.14 -18.02 -66.77
CA ILE A 491 -42.27 -18.17 -65.59
C ILE A 491 -42.59 -17.01 -64.64
N PRO A 492 -43.14 -17.28 -63.44
CA PRO A 492 -43.43 -16.25 -62.44
C PRO A 492 -42.16 -15.54 -61.96
N ALA A 493 -42.32 -14.34 -61.39
CA ALA A 493 -41.25 -13.69 -60.62
C ALA A 493 -40.90 -14.53 -59.38
N GLY A 494 -39.64 -14.53 -58.98
CA GLY A 494 -39.12 -15.33 -57.87
C GLY A 494 -38.87 -16.81 -58.22
N THR A 495 -39.03 -17.21 -59.48
CA THR A 495 -38.68 -18.59 -59.89
C THR A 495 -37.17 -18.79 -59.81
N THR A 496 -36.73 -19.88 -59.17
CA THR A 496 -35.32 -20.25 -59.06
C THR A 496 -34.79 -20.79 -60.39
N ILE A 497 -33.62 -20.30 -60.78
CA ILE A 497 -32.85 -20.72 -61.94
C ILE A 497 -31.46 -21.11 -61.44
N THR A 498 -31.09 -22.37 -61.64
CA THR A 498 -29.83 -22.93 -61.13
C THR A 498 -28.83 -23.06 -62.27
N SER A 499 -27.64 -22.52 -62.09
CA SER A 499 -26.56 -22.62 -63.08
C SER A 499 -25.96 -24.02 -63.12
N SER A 500 -25.18 -24.31 -64.16
CA SER A 500 -24.42 -25.57 -64.29
C SER A 500 -23.36 -25.80 -63.20
N ASN A 501 -23.10 -24.83 -62.33
CA ASN A 501 -22.24 -24.93 -61.15
C ASN A 501 -23.03 -24.85 -59.83
N ASP A 502 -24.31 -25.22 -59.86
CA ASP A 502 -25.20 -25.33 -58.70
C ASP A 502 -25.41 -24.03 -57.92
N LEU A 503 -25.33 -22.87 -58.61
CA LEU A 503 -25.62 -21.56 -58.02
C LEU A 503 -27.03 -21.11 -58.39
N SER A 504 -27.78 -20.67 -57.38
CA SER A 504 -29.18 -20.25 -57.52
C SER A 504 -29.34 -18.76 -57.79
N PHE A 505 -30.25 -18.45 -58.72
CA PHE A 505 -30.67 -17.10 -59.07
C PHE A 505 -32.19 -17.03 -59.13
N GLU A 506 -32.77 -15.89 -58.79
CA GLU A 506 -34.22 -15.68 -58.83
C GLU A 506 -34.58 -14.69 -59.94
N THR A 507 -35.66 -14.97 -60.66
CA THR A 507 -36.22 -14.07 -61.66
C THR A 507 -36.84 -12.82 -61.03
N GLU A 508 -36.50 -11.62 -61.50
CA GLU A 508 -37.01 -10.37 -60.91
C GLU A 508 -38.47 -10.09 -61.29
N LYS A 509 -38.91 -10.56 -62.47
CA LYS A 509 -40.25 -10.32 -63.02
C LYS A 509 -40.77 -11.56 -63.72
N ALA A 510 -42.10 -11.67 -63.80
CA ALA A 510 -42.74 -12.72 -64.58
C ALA A 510 -42.49 -12.51 -66.08
N VAL A 511 -42.20 -13.59 -66.81
CA VAL A 511 -41.93 -13.57 -68.25
C VAL A 511 -42.74 -14.66 -68.94
N THR A 512 -43.36 -14.32 -70.07
CA THR A 512 -44.09 -15.27 -70.91
C THR A 512 -43.26 -15.58 -72.15
N ILE A 513 -42.98 -16.86 -72.36
CA ILE A 513 -42.20 -17.38 -73.49
C ILE A 513 -43.19 -18.03 -74.46
N ALA A 514 -43.13 -17.66 -75.74
CA ALA A 514 -43.94 -18.30 -76.77
C ALA A 514 -43.59 -19.80 -76.92
N SER A 515 -44.45 -20.57 -77.60
CA SER A 515 -44.13 -21.95 -78.00
C SER A 515 -43.01 -21.98 -79.03
N ALA A 516 -42.33 -23.12 -79.16
CA ALA A 516 -41.44 -23.37 -80.28
C ALA A 516 -42.23 -23.38 -81.60
N SER A 517 -41.63 -22.85 -82.67
CA SER A 517 -42.23 -22.77 -84.00
C SER A 517 -41.32 -23.44 -85.03
N GLY A 518 -41.88 -24.25 -85.92
CA GLY A 518 -41.13 -24.89 -87.01
C GLY A 518 -41.94 -25.95 -87.72
N ASP A 519 -41.47 -26.38 -88.88
CA ASP A 519 -42.05 -27.48 -89.65
C ASP A 519 -41.09 -28.68 -89.71
N ILE A 520 -41.60 -29.85 -90.14
CA ILE A 520 -40.84 -31.11 -90.15
C ILE A 520 -39.61 -31.09 -91.08
N PHE A 521 -39.51 -30.11 -91.98
CA PHE A 521 -38.44 -29.94 -92.98
C PHE A 521 -37.44 -28.83 -92.60
N SER A 522 -37.83 -27.84 -91.77
CA SER A 522 -36.96 -26.70 -91.39
C SER A 522 -36.30 -26.83 -90.02
N GLY A 523 -36.77 -27.76 -89.17
CA GLY A 523 -36.40 -27.84 -87.76
C GLY A 523 -37.20 -26.88 -86.88
N THR A 524 -37.17 -27.11 -85.57
CA THR A 524 -37.90 -26.32 -84.57
C THR A 524 -37.04 -25.17 -84.03
N GLU A 525 -37.52 -23.93 -84.14
CA GLU A 525 -36.95 -22.78 -83.46
C GLU A 525 -37.63 -22.61 -82.08
N PRO A 526 -36.87 -22.61 -80.97
CA PRO A 526 -37.46 -22.42 -79.64
C PRO A 526 -37.97 -20.98 -79.47
N GLY A 527 -39.08 -20.84 -78.73
CA GLY A 527 -39.55 -19.53 -78.28
C GLY A 527 -38.53 -18.91 -77.31
N LYS A 528 -38.25 -17.61 -77.45
CA LYS A 528 -37.23 -16.89 -76.67
C LYS A 528 -37.84 -15.73 -75.89
N ALA A 529 -37.40 -15.55 -74.65
CA ALA A 529 -37.67 -14.34 -73.89
C ALA A 529 -36.55 -14.07 -72.88
N ASP A 530 -36.23 -12.80 -72.68
CA ASP A 530 -35.20 -12.37 -71.74
C ASP A 530 -35.80 -12.06 -70.37
N VAL A 531 -35.12 -12.47 -69.30
CA VAL A 531 -35.51 -12.16 -67.92
C VAL A 531 -34.30 -11.71 -67.10
N ALA A 532 -34.48 -10.67 -66.31
CA ALA A 532 -33.49 -10.24 -65.33
C ALA A 532 -33.50 -11.18 -64.14
N VAL A 533 -32.30 -11.55 -63.66
CA VAL A 533 -32.11 -12.42 -62.51
C VAL A 533 -31.16 -11.81 -61.50
N THR A 534 -31.42 -12.07 -60.22
CA THR A 534 -30.55 -11.70 -59.10
C THR A 534 -30.14 -12.96 -58.34
N ALA A 535 -28.87 -13.04 -57.93
CA ALA A 535 -28.35 -14.16 -57.14
C ALA A 535 -29.10 -14.32 -55.80
N GLU A 536 -29.31 -15.56 -55.37
CA GLU A 536 -29.93 -15.85 -54.07
C GLU A 536 -29.05 -15.35 -52.91
N LYS A 537 -27.72 -15.53 -53.03
CA LYS A 537 -26.71 -15.10 -52.04
C LYS A 537 -25.72 -14.12 -52.66
N PHE A 538 -25.08 -13.31 -51.82
CA PHE A 538 -23.95 -12.48 -52.24
C PHE A 538 -22.71 -13.35 -52.47
N GLY A 539 -21.79 -12.87 -53.32
CA GLY A 539 -20.52 -13.55 -53.56
C GLY A 539 -19.95 -13.39 -54.96
N THR A 540 -18.63 -13.35 -55.05
CA THR A 540 -17.90 -13.25 -56.33
C THR A 540 -18.09 -14.49 -57.20
N ASN A 541 -18.40 -15.64 -56.61
CA ASN A 541 -18.74 -16.89 -57.31
C ASN A 541 -20.03 -16.78 -58.14
N TYR A 542 -20.92 -15.85 -57.83
CA TYR A 542 -22.13 -15.59 -58.61
C TYR A 542 -21.89 -14.71 -59.85
N ASN A 543 -20.67 -14.20 -60.05
CA ASN A 543 -20.27 -13.53 -61.30
C ASN A 543 -19.93 -14.57 -62.38
N LEU A 544 -20.95 -14.96 -63.15
CA LEU A 544 -20.84 -15.99 -64.17
C LEU A 544 -20.38 -15.44 -65.52
N PRO A 545 -19.51 -16.16 -66.28
CA PRO A 545 -19.14 -15.76 -67.63
C PRO A 545 -20.34 -15.82 -68.59
N SER A 546 -20.25 -15.17 -69.74
CA SER A 546 -21.27 -15.31 -70.79
C SER A 546 -21.34 -16.75 -71.30
N GLY A 547 -22.54 -17.24 -71.62
CA GLY A 547 -22.75 -18.56 -72.18
C GLY A 547 -22.95 -19.68 -71.15
N THR A 548 -23.01 -19.36 -69.85
CA THR A 548 -23.44 -20.27 -68.80
C THR A 548 -24.87 -20.73 -69.04
N LYS A 549 -25.10 -22.03 -68.84
CA LYS A 549 -26.41 -22.67 -68.98
C LYS A 549 -27.04 -22.83 -67.61
N PHE A 550 -28.37 -22.77 -67.57
CA PHE A 550 -29.16 -22.88 -66.37
C PHE A 550 -30.35 -23.81 -66.56
N SER A 551 -30.77 -24.46 -65.48
CA SER A 551 -32.05 -25.15 -65.34
C SER A 551 -33.07 -24.21 -64.69
N VAL A 552 -34.32 -24.29 -65.12
CA VAL A 552 -35.42 -23.48 -64.57
C VAL A 552 -36.28 -24.37 -63.69
N GLU A 553 -36.49 -23.95 -62.44
CA GLU A 553 -37.31 -24.71 -61.50
C GLU A 553 -38.77 -24.87 -62.00
N GLY A 554 -39.37 -26.05 -61.76
CA GLY A 554 -40.74 -26.34 -62.16
C GLY A 554 -40.94 -26.66 -63.65
N THR A 555 -39.87 -26.77 -64.45
CA THR A 555 -39.99 -27.10 -65.88
C THR A 555 -38.77 -27.78 -66.48
N SER A 556 -38.97 -28.90 -67.19
CA SER A 556 -37.94 -29.54 -68.01
C SER A 556 -37.94 -29.10 -69.48
N SER A 557 -39.00 -28.43 -69.94
CA SER A 557 -39.17 -27.98 -71.34
C SER A 557 -38.58 -26.59 -71.62
N VAL A 558 -38.02 -25.92 -70.62
CA VAL A 558 -37.41 -24.59 -70.76
C VAL A 558 -35.95 -24.67 -70.35
N ALA A 559 -35.07 -24.36 -71.29
CA ALA A 559 -33.65 -24.19 -71.03
C ALA A 559 -33.31 -22.70 -70.89
N ALA A 560 -32.28 -22.38 -70.13
CA ALA A 560 -31.89 -21.01 -69.86
C ALA A 560 -30.39 -20.82 -70.14
N LYS A 561 -30.00 -19.67 -70.70
CA LYS A 561 -28.60 -19.33 -70.95
C LYS A 561 -28.40 -17.82 -70.85
N ASN A 562 -27.30 -17.36 -70.26
CA ASN A 562 -26.95 -15.94 -70.28
C ASN A 562 -26.14 -15.61 -71.55
N ASP A 563 -26.52 -14.54 -72.25
CA ASP A 563 -25.75 -14.06 -73.40
C ASP A 563 -24.65 -13.07 -73.00
N LYS A 564 -24.79 -12.39 -71.85
CA LYS A 564 -23.77 -11.52 -71.24
C LYS A 564 -23.35 -12.06 -69.87
N ALA A 565 -22.10 -11.80 -69.48
CA ALA A 565 -21.59 -12.17 -68.16
C ALA A 565 -22.41 -11.48 -67.04
N PHE A 566 -22.58 -12.19 -65.92
CA PHE A 566 -23.13 -11.61 -64.70
C PHE A 566 -22.04 -10.89 -63.93
N SER A 567 -22.43 -9.82 -63.24
CA SER A 567 -21.49 -8.99 -62.51
C SER A 567 -22.16 -8.35 -61.29
N GLY A 568 -21.35 -7.69 -60.46
CA GLY A 568 -21.83 -7.00 -59.26
C GLY A 568 -21.86 -7.88 -58.01
N GLY A 569 -21.55 -9.18 -58.10
CA GLY A 569 -21.39 -10.04 -56.93
C GLY A 569 -20.10 -9.75 -56.18
N THR A 570 -20.18 -9.37 -54.90
CA THR A 570 -19.02 -9.10 -54.04
C THR A 570 -19.11 -9.91 -52.74
N LYS A 571 -17.98 -10.11 -52.07
CA LYS A 571 -17.89 -10.74 -50.74
C LYS A 571 -16.84 -10.01 -49.92
N LYS A 572 -17.20 -9.57 -48.72
CA LYS A 572 -16.34 -8.88 -47.78
C LYS A 572 -16.60 -9.42 -46.38
N ASP A 573 -15.54 -9.63 -45.61
CA ASP A 573 -15.64 -9.91 -44.19
C ASP A 573 -15.65 -8.58 -43.43
N ILE A 574 -16.67 -8.38 -42.59
CA ILE A 574 -16.77 -7.24 -41.68
C ILE A 574 -16.65 -7.71 -40.24
N LYS A 575 -16.11 -6.85 -39.41
CA LYS A 575 -16.01 -7.05 -37.96
C LYS A 575 -17.33 -6.59 -37.33
N VAL A 576 -17.89 -7.42 -36.48
CA VAL A 576 -19.16 -7.15 -35.81
C VAL A 576 -19.08 -7.42 -34.32
N VAL A 577 -19.93 -6.78 -33.55
CA VAL A 577 -20.02 -7.01 -32.11
C VAL A 577 -20.56 -8.41 -31.83
N SER A 578 -19.83 -9.20 -31.04
CA SER A 578 -20.23 -10.54 -30.63
C SER A 578 -20.87 -10.55 -29.24
N LYS A 579 -21.65 -11.60 -28.92
CA LYS A 579 -22.19 -11.81 -27.56
C LYS A 579 -21.09 -11.88 -26.50
N LYS A 580 -19.93 -12.46 -26.85
CA LYS A 580 -18.77 -12.54 -25.97
C LYS A 580 -18.21 -11.16 -25.63
N ASP A 581 -18.24 -10.22 -26.58
CA ASP A 581 -17.77 -8.85 -26.35
C ASP A 581 -18.68 -8.15 -25.32
N ILE A 582 -20.00 -8.35 -25.41
CA ILE A 582 -20.99 -7.80 -24.47
C ILE A 582 -20.84 -8.40 -23.05
N GLU A 583 -20.67 -9.73 -22.96
CA GLU A 583 -20.43 -10.42 -21.68
C GLU A 583 -19.13 -9.95 -21.05
N LYS A 584 -18.06 -9.83 -21.86
CA LYS A 584 -16.76 -9.33 -21.41
C LYS A 584 -16.86 -7.90 -20.89
N LEU A 585 -17.46 -6.98 -21.64
CA LEU A 585 -17.65 -5.59 -21.19
C LEU A 585 -18.43 -5.50 -19.87
N THR A 586 -19.43 -6.37 -19.69
CA THR A 586 -20.22 -6.40 -18.45
C THR A 586 -19.34 -6.77 -17.26
N LYS A 587 -18.58 -7.87 -17.36
CA LYS A 587 -17.67 -8.33 -16.31
C LYS A 587 -16.51 -7.36 -16.06
N ASP A 588 -15.93 -6.82 -17.13
CA ASP A 588 -14.83 -5.87 -17.05
C ASP A 588 -15.27 -4.61 -16.29
N LEU A 589 -16.51 -4.13 -16.49
CA LEU A 589 -17.04 -2.96 -15.78
C LEU A 589 -17.34 -3.27 -14.30
N GLU A 590 -17.93 -4.43 -14.00
CA GLU A 590 -18.16 -4.88 -12.62
C GLU A 590 -16.85 -4.97 -11.83
N GLU A 591 -15.80 -5.53 -12.44
CA GLU A 591 -14.47 -5.68 -11.81
C GLU A 591 -13.77 -4.32 -11.66
N GLN A 592 -13.85 -3.45 -12.67
CA GLN A 592 -13.25 -2.12 -12.65
C GLN A 592 -13.80 -1.24 -11.51
N LEU A 593 -15.10 -1.36 -11.21
CA LEU A 593 -15.76 -0.53 -10.19
C LEU A 593 -15.77 -1.16 -8.79
N LYS A 594 -15.42 -2.45 -8.63
CA LYS A 594 -15.41 -3.18 -7.35
C LYS A 594 -14.56 -2.50 -6.26
N SER A 595 -13.35 -2.03 -6.59
CA SER A 595 -12.48 -1.36 -5.60
C SER A 595 -13.04 -0.01 -5.13
N SER A 596 -13.56 0.81 -6.07
CA SER A 596 -14.16 2.11 -5.76
C SER A 596 -15.37 1.95 -4.84
N ALA A 597 -16.27 1.01 -5.17
CA ALA A 597 -17.43 0.68 -4.36
C ALA A 597 -17.04 0.22 -2.95
N ALA A 598 -16.02 -0.64 -2.82
CA ALA A 598 -15.56 -1.12 -1.52
C ALA A 598 -15.03 0.03 -0.65
N ASP A 599 -14.29 0.98 -1.24
CA ASP A 599 -13.78 2.14 -0.52
C ASP A 599 -14.89 3.10 -0.10
N ASP A 600 -15.90 3.30 -0.95
CA ASP A 600 -17.04 4.16 -0.63
C ASP A 600 -17.95 3.55 0.44
N ILE A 601 -18.14 2.23 0.45
CA ILE A 601 -18.80 1.54 1.57
C ILE A 601 -17.99 1.73 2.86
N ARG A 602 -16.66 1.56 2.84
CA ARG A 602 -15.81 1.78 4.03
C ARG A 602 -15.90 3.21 4.57
N LYS A 603 -15.96 4.22 3.70
CA LYS A 603 -16.16 5.63 4.10
C LYS A 603 -17.51 5.83 4.80
N GLN A 604 -18.58 5.18 4.32
CA GLN A 604 -19.91 5.27 4.92
C GLN A 604 -20.06 4.41 6.20
N ALA A 605 -19.26 3.36 6.33
CA ALA A 605 -19.25 2.40 7.44
C ALA A 605 -18.41 2.87 8.65
N SER A 606 -18.47 4.15 9.03
CA SER A 606 -17.68 4.70 10.14
C SER A 606 -17.89 3.90 11.44
N GLY A 607 -16.81 3.29 11.97
CA GLY A 607 -16.84 2.46 13.19
C GLY A 607 -17.26 1.00 12.98
N TYR A 608 -17.35 0.54 11.74
CA TYR A 608 -17.66 -0.83 11.35
C TYR A 608 -16.51 -1.40 10.50
N GLU A 609 -16.28 -2.71 10.61
CA GLU A 609 -15.50 -3.52 9.68
C GLU A 609 -16.40 -3.91 8.50
N VAL A 610 -15.87 -3.92 7.29
CA VAL A 610 -16.64 -4.21 6.06
C VAL A 610 -16.14 -5.52 5.46
N LEU A 611 -17.06 -6.43 5.14
CA LEU A 611 -16.70 -7.66 4.44
C LEU A 611 -16.11 -7.36 3.05
N PRO A 612 -15.11 -8.12 2.60
CA PRO A 612 -14.44 -7.87 1.33
C PRO A 612 -15.34 -8.12 0.10
N ASP A 613 -16.34 -8.99 0.25
CA ASP A 613 -17.29 -9.32 -0.81
C ASP A 613 -18.65 -8.65 -0.61
N PHE A 614 -19.35 -8.43 -1.72
CA PHE A 614 -20.66 -7.80 -1.77
C PHE A 614 -21.78 -8.85 -1.75
N ILE A 615 -22.91 -8.53 -1.12
CA ILE A 615 -24.11 -9.38 -1.13
C ILE A 615 -24.87 -9.29 -2.44
N SER A 616 -24.77 -8.14 -3.13
CA SER A 616 -25.41 -7.92 -4.41
C SER A 616 -24.62 -6.92 -5.26
N VAL A 617 -24.53 -7.21 -6.56
CA VAL A 617 -23.90 -6.36 -7.59
C VAL A 617 -24.88 -6.29 -8.76
N GLU A 618 -25.57 -5.15 -8.89
CA GLU A 618 -26.67 -5.00 -9.85
C GLU A 618 -26.51 -3.74 -10.69
N PHE A 619 -26.79 -3.84 -12.00
CA PHE A 619 -26.83 -2.67 -12.86
C PHE A 619 -28.12 -1.89 -12.66
N ASP A 620 -28.02 -0.67 -12.15
CA ASP A 620 -29.13 0.31 -12.18
C ASP A 620 -29.36 0.82 -13.61
N LYS A 621 -28.27 1.10 -14.33
CA LYS A 621 -28.30 1.54 -15.72
C LYS A 621 -27.25 0.83 -16.54
N LYS A 622 -27.60 0.42 -17.75
CA LYS A 622 -26.72 -0.30 -18.67
C LYS A 622 -26.98 0.12 -20.11
N SER A 623 -25.98 0.68 -20.78
CA SER A 623 -26.09 1.16 -22.15
C SER A 623 -24.87 0.79 -22.97
N PHE A 624 -25.09 0.04 -24.05
CA PHE A 624 -24.06 -0.26 -25.03
C PHE A 624 -24.08 0.75 -26.17
N SER A 625 -22.91 1.07 -26.71
CA SER A 625 -22.77 1.93 -27.89
C SER A 625 -23.23 1.26 -29.20
N LYS A 626 -23.30 -0.07 -29.22
CA LYS A 626 -23.63 -0.93 -30.36
C LYS A 626 -24.30 -2.21 -29.91
N ASP A 627 -25.19 -2.74 -30.74
CA ASP A 627 -25.88 -4.00 -30.51
C ASP A 627 -25.09 -5.18 -31.08
N VAL A 628 -25.45 -6.40 -30.66
CA VAL A 628 -24.88 -7.63 -31.23
C VAL A 628 -25.17 -7.66 -32.74
N ASP A 629 -24.18 -8.09 -33.53
CA ASP A 629 -24.18 -8.12 -35.00
C ASP A 629 -24.05 -6.77 -35.72
N ASP A 630 -23.93 -5.65 -34.99
CA ASP A 630 -23.61 -4.35 -35.59
C ASP A 630 -22.16 -4.31 -36.11
N GLU A 631 -21.95 -3.67 -37.27
CA GLU A 631 -20.61 -3.40 -37.81
C GLU A 631 -19.94 -2.28 -37.00
N ALA A 632 -18.86 -2.64 -36.29
CA ALA A 632 -18.07 -1.70 -35.51
C ALA A 632 -16.67 -2.25 -35.27
N ASP A 633 -15.69 -1.35 -35.13
CA ASP A 633 -14.34 -1.74 -34.71
C ASP A 633 -14.24 -1.96 -33.20
N ASN A 634 -14.95 -1.14 -32.43
CA ASN A 634 -15.03 -1.21 -30.97
C ASN A 634 -16.48 -1.08 -30.51
N VAL A 635 -16.72 -1.57 -29.30
CA VAL A 635 -17.96 -1.40 -28.56
C VAL A 635 -17.64 -0.97 -27.13
N SER A 636 -18.28 0.08 -26.67
CA SER A 636 -18.23 0.54 -25.27
C SER A 636 -19.53 0.25 -24.52
N LEU A 637 -19.38 0.00 -23.22
CA LEU A 637 -20.45 -0.07 -22.23
C LEU A 637 -20.33 1.12 -21.28
N THR A 638 -21.43 1.82 -21.05
CA THR A 638 -21.59 2.79 -19.95
C THR A 638 -22.65 2.26 -19.00
N GLY A 639 -22.35 2.23 -17.71
CA GLY A 639 -23.27 1.70 -16.71
C GLY A 639 -23.15 2.39 -15.36
N VAL A 640 -24.20 2.22 -14.56
CA VAL A 640 -24.23 2.54 -13.14
C VAL A 640 -24.52 1.24 -12.41
N ILE A 641 -23.64 0.86 -11.49
CA ILE A 641 -23.72 -0.40 -10.76
C ILE A 641 -23.93 -0.09 -9.28
N ASN A 642 -24.94 -0.72 -8.69
CA ASN A 642 -25.20 -0.70 -7.26
C ASN A 642 -24.46 -1.88 -6.61
N TYR A 643 -23.60 -1.55 -5.66
CA TYR A 643 -22.89 -2.52 -4.84
C TYR A 643 -23.46 -2.47 -3.43
N LYS A 644 -23.92 -3.61 -2.93
CA LYS A 644 -24.42 -3.75 -1.56
C LYS A 644 -23.43 -4.59 -0.76
N GLY A 645 -22.87 -4.02 0.30
CA GLY A 645 -21.90 -4.68 1.18
C GLY A 645 -22.42 -4.87 2.60
N VAL A 646 -21.73 -5.69 3.38
CA VAL A 646 -22.03 -5.95 4.80
C VAL A 646 -20.98 -5.29 5.67
N ALA A 647 -21.43 -4.54 6.65
CA ALA A 647 -20.60 -3.89 7.65
C ALA A 647 -21.00 -4.35 9.06
N TYR A 648 -20.07 -4.79 9.89
CA TYR A 648 -20.32 -5.26 11.26
C TYR A 648 -19.40 -4.56 12.26
N LYS A 649 -19.77 -4.50 13.54
CA LYS A 649 -18.88 -3.91 14.55
C LYS A 649 -17.91 -4.96 15.08
N LYS A 650 -16.67 -4.55 15.39
CA LYS A 650 -15.67 -5.42 16.05
C LYS A 650 -16.20 -6.07 17.32
N SER A 651 -16.98 -5.33 18.12
CA SER A 651 -17.59 -5.85 19.34
C SER A 651 -18.59 -7.00 19.09
N GLU A 652 -19.32 -6.96 17.97
CA GLU A 652 -20.26 -8.03 17.60
C GLU A 652 -19.50 -9.27 17.14
N ALA A 653 -18.48 -9.09 16.30
CA ALA A 653 -17.58 -10.17 15.88
C ALA A 653 -16.86 -10.82 17.07
N ALA A 654 -16.34 -10.02 18.02
CA ALA A 654 -15.69 -10.51 19.22
C ALA A 654 -16.66 -11.23 20.16
N SER A 655 -17.88 -10.73 20.32
CA SER A 655 -18.95 -11.40 21.09
C SER A 655 -19.31 -12.75 20.46
N TYR A 656 -19.45 -12.80 19.14
CA TYR A 656 -19.70 -14.02 18.39
C TYR A 656 -18.57 -15.03 18.55
N ALA A 657 -17.32 -14.60 18.31
CA ALA A 657 -16.14 -15.44 18.46
C ALA A 657 -15.99 -15.97 19.89
N ASN A 658 -16.18 -15.14 20.92
CA ASN A 658 -16.08 -15.55 22.32
C ASN A 658 -17.03 -16.70 22.66
N GLU A 659 -18.25 -16.70 22.14
CA GLU A 659 -19.20 -17.79 22.38
C GLU A 659 -18.86 -19.04 21.55
N LYS A 660 -18.27 -18.89 20.36
CA LYS A 660 -17.91 -20.00 19.46
C LYS A 660 -16.63 -20.73 19.84
N PHE A 661 -15.65 -20.00 20.36
CA PHE A 661 -14.34 -20.52 20.78
C PHE A 661 -14.26 -20.76 22.30
N LYS A 662 -15.39 -20.62 23.02
CA LYS A 662 -15.49 -21.01 24.44
C LYS A 662 -15.18 -22.51 24.59
N ASN A 663 -13.95 -22.81 24.95
CA ASN A 663 -13.50 -24.12 25.38
C ASN A 663 -13.46 -24.17 26.92
N ASN A 664 -13.39 -25.36 27.51
CA ASN A 664 -13.24 -25.55 28.98
C ASN A 664 -11.86 -25.11 29.52
N ASP A 665 -10.98 -24.63 28.65
CA ASP A 665 -9.66 -24.10 28.99
C ASP A 665 -9.82 -22.60 29.17
N ASP A 666 -9.38 -22.04 30.31
CA ASP A 666 -9.48 -20.62 30.71
C ASP A 666 -8.84 -19.64 29.68
N LEU A 667 -9.42 -19.53 28.48
CA LEU A 667 -8.97 -18.78 27.32
C LEU A 667 -10.06 -17.77 26.93
N SER A 668 -9.67 -16.54 26.60
CA SER A 668 -10.54 -15.47 26.11
C SER A 668 -10.11 -15.01 24.74
N VAL A 669 -11.07 -14.64 23.88
CA VAL A 669 -10.75 -14.10 22.55
C VAL A 669 -10.12 -12.71 22.70
N ASN A 670 -9.02 -12.50 21.98
CA ASN A 670 -8.44 -11.19 21.73
C ASN A 670 -9.30 -10.48 20.66
N GLU A 671 -10.05 -9.46 21.07
CA GLU A 671 -11.01 -8.73 20.22
C GLU A 671 -10.34 -8.13 18.97
N ASP A 672 -9.08 -7.70 19.08
CA ASP A 672 -8.33 -7.09 17.98
C ASP A 672 -7.82 -8.11 16.94
N SER A 673 -7.90 -9.40 17.26
CA SER A 673 -7.41 -10.50 16.40
C SER A 673 -8.52 -11.26 15.68
N VAL A 674 -9.78 -10.83 15.82
CA VAL A 674 -10.92 -11.50 15.18
C VAL A 674 -11.00 -11.08 13.73
N GLU A 675 -10.76 -12.03 12.83
CA GLU A 675 -10.88 -11.88 11.38
C GLU A 675 -12.05 -12.75 10.90
N ILE A 676 -12.94 -12.17 10.09
CA ILE A 676 -14.07 -12.88 9.48
C ILE A 676 -13.97 -12.73 7.97
N THR A 677 -13.85 -13.86 7.29
CA THR A 677 -13.97 -13.96 5.83
C THR A 677 -15.21 -14.76 5.50
N VAL A 678 -16.00 -14.33 4.53
CA VAL A 678 -17.24 -15.03 4.16
C VAL A 678 -17.23 -15.33 2.67
N GLU A 679 -17.54 -16.57 2.33
CA GLU A 679 -17.71 -17.05 0.97
C GLU A 679 -19.20 -17.34 0.72
N ASP A 680 -19.60 -17.36 -0.56
CA ASP A 680 -20.97 -17.68 -1.00
C ASP A 680 -22.04 -16.85 -0.28
N LEU A 681 -21.83 -15.52 -0.25
CA LEU A 681 -22.71 -14.58 0.41
C LEU A 681 -23.98 -14.36 -0.44
N GLU A 682 -25.14 -14.77 0.06
CA GLU A 682 -26.44 -14.67 -0.61
C GLU A 682 -27.41 -13.86 0.25
N GLU A 683 -28.16 -12.94 -0.38
CA GLU A 683 -29.22 -12.19 0.29
C GLU A 683 -30.57 -12.90 0.13
N ASP A 684 -31.27 -13.13 1.25
CA ASP A 684 -32.65 -13.63 1.28
C ASP A 684 -33.46 -12.86 2.33
N ASP A 685 -34.65 -12.38 1.95
CA ASP A 685 -35.61 -11.65 2.80
C ASP A 685 -35.01 -10.53 3.70
N GLY A 686 -33.99 -9.82 3.21
CA GLY A 686 -33.34 -8.74 3.96
C GLY A 686 -32.30 -9.21 4.98
N GLU A 687 -31.88 -10.48 4.91
CA GLU A 687 -30.73 -11.04 5.62
C GLU A 687 -29.68 -11.53 4.63
N ALA A 688 -28.42 -11.58 5.05
CA ALA A 688 -27.34 -12.11 4.22
C ALA A 688 -26.76 -13.37 4.85
N THR A 689 -26.82 -14.49 4.15
CA THR A 689 -26.28 -15.78 4.61
C THR A 689 -25.01 -16.11 3.84
N GLY A 690 -24.03 -16.71 4.51
CA GLY A 690 -22.81 -17.15 3.85
C GLY A 690 -21.95 -18.05 4.71
N LYS A 691 -20.99 -18.71 4.08
CA LYS A 691 -20.03 -19.58 4.78
C LYS A 691 -18.90 -18.74 5.34
N ALA A 692 -18.97 -18.46 6.64
CA ALA A 692 -17.98 -17.64 7.31
C ALA A 692 -16.86 -18.50 7.89
N THR A 693 -15.62 -18.10 7.62
CA THR A 693 -14.42 -18.57 8.31
C THR A 693 -14.00 -17.50 9.31
N ILE A 694 -14.12 -17.84 10.59
CA ILE A 694 -13.75 -16.97 11.70
C ILE A 694 -12.40 -17.43 12.22
N LYS A 695 -11.43 -16.53 12.22
CA LYS A 695 -10.14 -16.70 12.86
C LYS A 695 -10.08 -15.80 14.08
N ALA A 696 -9.69 -16.34 15.22
CA ALA A 696 -9.59 -15.61 16.48
C ALA A 696 -8.32 -16.01 17.23
N GLY A 697 -7.60 -15.02 17.73
CA GLY A 697 -6.53 -15.20 18.70
C GLY A 697 -7.09 -15.44 20.09
N LEU A 698 -6.66 -16.53 20.74
CA LEU A 698 -7.05 -16.91 22.09
C LEU A 698 -5.92 -16.58 23.05
N LEU A 699 -6.24 -15.83 24.12
CA LEU A 699 -5.33 -15.46 25.20
C LEU A 699 -5.68 -16.19 26.49
N PRO A 700 -4.68 -16.60 27.29
CA PRO A 700 -4.93 -17.17 28.61
C PRO A 700 -5.52 -16.15 29.58
N GLN A 701 -6.50 -16.57 30.37
CA GLN A 701 -7.12 -15.73 31.39
C GLN A 701 -6.18 -15.62 32.59
N ILE A 702 -5.68 -14.41 32.85
CA ILE A 702 -4.71 -14.15 33.93
C ILE A 702 -5.39 -13.66 35.21
N ASP A 703 -5.24 -14.41 36.30
CA ASP A 703 -5.59 -13.98 37.65
C ASP A 703 -4.49 -13.08 38.25
N LYS A 704 -4.70 -11.76 38.15
CA LYS A 704 -3.74 -10.74 38.59
C LYS A 704 -3.53 -10.76 40.10
N GLU A 705 -4.57 -11.06 40.88
CA GLU A 705 -4.51 -11.14 42.33
C GLU A 705 -3.58 -12.28 42.77
N LYS A 706 -3.73 -13.47 42.15
CA LYS A 706 -2.91 -14.64 42.44
C LYS A 706 -1.44 -14.41 42.10
N ILE A 707 -1.15 -13.84 40.93
CA ILE A 707 0.22 -13.47 40.55
C ILE A 707 0.83 -12.51 41.57
N THR A 708 0.08 -11.46 41.94
CA THR A 708 0.55 -10.44 42.90
C THR A 708 0.91 -11.06 44.26
N GLN A 709 0.10 -12.00 44.77
CA GLN A 709 0.39 -12.69 46.03
C GLN A 709 1.63 -13.57 45.95
N ASP A 710 1.87 -14.21 44.80
CA ASP A 710 2.97 -15.14 44.58
C ASP A 710 4.34 -14.46 44.42
N ILE A 711 4.36 -13.17 44.04
CA ILE A 711 5.59 -12.42 43.73
C ILE A 711 5.96 -11.34 44.76
N LYS A 712 5.03 -10.92 45.64
CA LYS A 712 5.31 -9.88 46.64
C LYS A 712 6.54 -10.22 47.50
N GLY A 713 7.42 -9.24 47.70
CA GLY A 713 8.64 -9.40 48.51
C GLY A 713 9.73 -10.31 47.91
N LYS A 714 9.51 -10.93 46.75
CA LYS A 714 10.52 -11.77 46.09
C LYS A 714 11.60 -10.94 45.41
N SER A 715 12.74 -11.57 45.13
CA SER A 715 13.75 -10.98 44.26
C SER A 715 13.22 -10.84 42.83
N LEU A 716 13.79 -9.93 42.03
CA LEU A 716 13.44 -9.80 40.61
C LEU A 716 13.58 -11.14 39.86
N THR A 717 14.63 -11.89 40.14
CA THR A 717 14.90 -13.18 39.50
C THR A 717 13.86 -14.23 39.86
N ASP A 718 13.51 -14.34 41.15
CA ASP A 718 12.53 -15.33 41.61
C ASP A 718 11.11 -14.97 41.15
N ALA A 719 10.77 -13.68 41.12
CA ALA A 719 9.51 -13.20 40.60
C ALA A 719 9.37 -13.51 39.10
N ARG A 720 10.42 -13.21 38.31
CA ARG A 720 10.47 -13.51 36.88
C ARG A 720 10.34 -15.01 36.62
N SER A 721 11.11 -15.85 37.30
CA SER A 721 11.03 -17.30 37.15
C SER A 721 9.66 -17.87 37.54
N LYS A 722 9.01 -17.32 38.57
CA LYS A 722 7.67 -17.77 39.00
C LYS A 722 6.59 -17.40 38.00
N ILE A 723 6.67 -16.22 37.39
CA ILE A 723 5.73 -15.75 36.37
C ILE A 723 5.92 -16.53 35.07
N LEU A 724 7.16 -16.69 34.59
CA LEU A 724 7.46 -17.47 33.37
C LEU A 724 7.13 -18.97 33.51
N GLY A 725 6.98 -19.47 34.74
CA GLY A 725 6.53 -20.84 35.01
C GLY A 725 5.02 -21.05 34.90
N MET A 726 4.24 -19.99 34.66
CA MET A 726 2.78 -20.08 34.47
C MET A 726 2.46 -20.35 32.99
N PRO A 727 1.43 -21.16 32.70
CA PRO A 727 1.05 -21.47 31.32
C PRO A 727 0.60 -20.21 30.57
N GLY A 728 1.03 -20.06 29.32
CA GLY A 728 0.61 -18.98 28.43
C GLY A 728 1.31 -17.62 28.65
N ILE A 729 2.41 -17.57 29.41
CA ILE A 729 3.24 -16.37 29.57
C ILE A 729 4.55 -16.53 28.80
N LYS A 730 4.77 -15.67 27.80
CA LYS A 730 5.94 -15.67 26.92
C LYS A 730 7.11 -14.88 27.49
N ASP A 731 6.83 -13.69 28.02
CA ASP A 731 7.84 -12.87 28.71
C ASP A 731 7.24 -12.07 29.87
N VAL A 732 8.13 -11.59 30.74
CA VAL A 732 7.78 -10.69 31.83
C VAL A 732 8.83 -9.60 32.01
N GLU A 733 8.36 -8.36 31.96
CA GLU A 733 9.14 -7.17 32.30
C GLU A 733 8.73 -6.67 33.68
N ILE A 734 9.70 -6.43 34.56
CA ILE A 734 9.45 -5.93 35.92
C ILE A 734 10.19 -4.60 36.11
N LYS A 735 9.45 -3.50 36.19
CA LYS A 735 9.97 -2.17 36.49
C LYS A 735 9.75 -1.85 37.98
N ILE A 736 10.77 -1.36 38.67
CA ILE A 736 10.66 -0.98 40.09
C ILE A 736 11.04 0.50 40.26
N SER A 737 10.23 1.26 40.98
CA SER A 737 10.55 2.64 41.38
C SER A 737 11.76 2.66 42.33
N LEU A 738 12.60 3.70 42.26
CA LEU A 738 13.81 3.85 43.10
C LEU A 738 14.86 2.73 42.88
N GLY A 739 14.87 2.11 41.70
CA GLY A 739 15.85 1.07 41.31
C GLY A 739 17.31 1.54 41.26
N PHE A 740 17.55 2.85 41.38
CA PHE A 740 18.88 3.47 41.44
C PHE A 740 19.53 3.42 42.83
N LEU A 741 18.78 3.14 43.90
CA LEU A 741 19.39 2.97 45.23
C LEU A 741 20.25 1.70 45.26
N PRO A 742 21.43 1.71 45.90
CA PRO A 742 22.31 0.54 46.04
C PRO A 742 21.77 -0.44 47.11
N LEU A 743 20.51 -0.84 46.98
CA LEU A 743 19.80 -1.75 47.87
C LEU A 743 19.31 -2.98 47.08
N PRO A 744 19.00 -4.10 47.75
CA PRO A 744 18.53 -5.32 47.09
C PRO A 744 17.30 -5.07 46.20
N LYS A 745 17.39 -5.51 44.94
CA LYS A 745 16.31 -5.38 43.95
C LYS A 745 15.22 -6.45 44.21
N THR A 746 14.38 -6.20 45.20
CA THR A 746 13.20 -7.02 45.55
C THR A 746 11.90 -6.30 45.24
N LEU A 747 10.81 -7.03 45.01
CA LEU A 747 9.47 -6.48 44.84
C LEU A 747 8.92 -5.91 46.17
N PRO A 748 7.99 -4.93 46.12
CA PRO A 748 7.31 -4.41 47.30
C PRO A 748 6.63 -5.54 48.10
N PHE A 749 6.65 -5.43 49.43
CA PHE A 749 5.94 -6.37 50.31
C PHE A 749 4.42 -6.12 50.36
N ARG A 750 3.97 -4.95 49.91
CA ARG A 750 2.54 -4.57 49.85
C ARG A 750 2.01 -4.84 48.45
N ALA A 751 0.98 -5.68 48.34
CA ALA A 751 0.33 -6.02 47.08
C ALA A 751 -0.18 -4.78 46.33
N GLY A 752 -0.78 -3.80 47.03
CA GLY A 752 -1.26 -2.55 46.42
C GLY A 752 -0.16 -1.60 45.90
N LYS A 753 1.12 -2.00 45.96
CA LYS A 753 2.25 -1.32 45.33
C LYS A 753 2.79 -2.07 44.10
N ILE A 754 2.13 -3.15 43.69
CA ILE A 754 2.45 -3.93 42.50
C ILE A 754 1.27 -3.77 41.54
N THR A 755 1.55 -3.26 40.35
CA THR A 755 0.57 -3.15 39.26
C THR A 755 0.91 -4.19 38.19
N ILE A 756 -0.08 -5.00 37.79
CA ILE A 756 0.11 -5.99 36.73
C ILE A 756 -0.68 -5.55 35.50
N SER A 757 0.03 -5.36 34.41
CA SER A 757 -0.51 -5.14 33.07
C SER A 757 -0.20 -6.37 32.21
N ALA A 758 -1.18 -6.83 31.46
CA ALA A 758 -0.95 -7.81 30.40
C ALA A 758 -0.99 -7.04 29.09
N ASN A 759 0.13 -7.00 28.39
CA ASN A 759 0.16 -6.48 27.03
C ASN A 759 -0.31 -7.63 26.14
N GLN A 760 -1.40 -7.36 25.43
CA GLN A 760 -1.98 -8.26 24.44
C GLN A 760 -1.12 -8.26 23.18
#